data_AF-A0A5C8ZDT0-F1
#
_entry.id   AF-A0A5C8ZDT0-F1
#
_cell.length_a   1.000
_cell.length_b   1.000
_cell.length_c   1.000
_cell.angle_alpha   90.00
_cell.angle_beta   90.00
_cell.angle_gamma   90.00
#
_symmetry.space_group_name_H-M   'P 1'
#
loop_
_entity.id
_entity.type
_entity.pdbx_description
1 polymer ?
#
loop_
_entity_poly.entity_id
_entity_poly.type
_entity_poly.pdbx_seq_one_letter_code
_entity_poly.pdbx_strand_id
1 'polypeptide(L)'
;MTITTTTRAAAVATALLLGGTCLAAPAAAAPAQPPAAGQQGQADRKAPQGQRLANTGHLTTLTTRVAPPAQTGHTTYRLAEEPQVGVLWTYAEPSQPPGGPARPGVTSKDGWDLIGGGTYDAATGHWTQGAFNADDVTRAAVAFTRHWRATGDAASREQAYELLRGTTYLQVADGPDAGNVVLWMQPDGLLNRSAEPVELPDPSDSAESYWLARTVWALGEGYAAFAASDAPGDREFAAFLAQRMSLSVDALQRQSLGRYGQWQVADGDRVPGWLITGGADATSEAVLGLASFVGAGGRAADPAVVEKARTALRKYAEGVAAMGTPPTTDVTTRGRGTAAPTHPFGAVLPWTQSRSQWHAWGAQMPAALAEASDVLGDPSLLSPAIDDTTVFTPLLLASGGPDNSLAPAPVDRSQIAYGADARLASVLAVADETGDRKLGTQVAGAAGAWFFGANPAGVPVYDPKTGVTNDGINADRSVNRNSGAESTIHGFLAALALDEHPAAKAIATQQTRVTKRDGLQLVEGESGAASGTAPTGSVVTLPEGKAWTGEAQWSGGAYRSLPTGAATQLALPAAGGPGPRWASVVVDLAAQRGAPAPRLTVAALDMETGRTTALGDVDLRGVEQGVSAGPGSLRALPLGVPLPEGADALVVTSSGAADAGPASLDAVLVVPQTPSLTLSTPDGKRSTTVSTSLTR
;
A
#
# COMPACT_ATOMS: atom_id res chain seq x y z
N MET A 1 8.64 9.65 48.97
CA MET A 1 8.26 8.27 48.62
C MET A 1 7.46 8.41 47.34
N THR A 2 8.20 8.42 46.24
CA THR A 2 7.81 9.06 44.99
C THR A 2 7.84 7.97 43.93
N ILE A 3 6.67 7.63 43.40
CA ILE A 3 6.50 6.59 42.39
C ILE A 3 6.57 7.28 41.04
N THR A 4 7.67 7.06 40.35
CA THR A 4 7.94 7.54 39.00
C THR A 4 7.32 6.55 38.01
N THR A 5 6.22 6.92 37.36
CA THR A 5 5.67 6.19 36.22
C THR A 5 6.40 6.61 34.96
N THR A 6 7.20 5.70 34.40
CA THR A 6 7.86 5.84 33.10
C THR A 6 6.87 5.50 31.98
N THR A 7 6.48 6.51 31.22
CA THR A 7 5.75 6.41 29.96
C THR A 7 6.64 5.76 28.91
N ARG A 8 6.26 4.57 28.42
CA ARG A 8 6.84 3.94 27.22
C ARG A 8 6.27 4.64 25.98
N ALA A 9 7.12 5.34 25.24
CA ALA A 9 6.80 5.84 23.90
C ALA A 9 6.77 4.65 22.92
N ALA A 10 5.69 4.52 22.16
CA ALA A 10 5.60 3.60 21.03
C ALA A 10 6.46 4.17 19.88
N ALA A 11 7.52 3.46 19.50
CA ALA A 11 8.34 3.80 18.34
C ALA A 11 7.67 3.22 17.08
N VAL A 12 7.20 4.10 16.20
CA VAL A 12 6.66 3.77 14.88
C VAL A 12 7.82 3.33 13.98
N ALA A 13 7.66 2.18 13.31
CA ALA A 13 8.62 1.64 12.36
C ALA A 13 8.83 2.65 11.22
N THR A 14 10.01 3.29 11.22
CA THR A 14 10.43 4.18 10.14
C THR A 14 11.14 3.33 9.09
N ALA A 15 10.46 2.99 8.00
CA ALA A 15 11.11 2.37 6.84
C ALA A 15 12.10 3.39 6.23
N LEU A 16 13.39 3.17 6.42
CA LEU A 16 14.47 4.02 5.95
C LEU A 16 14.74 3.77 4.45
N LEU A 17 14.32 4.72 3.61
CA LEU A 17 14.76 4.88 2.23
C LEU A 17 16.18 5.48 2.20
N LEU A 18 17.17 4.77 1.65
CA LEU A 18 18.48 5.33 1.32
C LEU A 18 18.73 5.24 -0.19
N GLY A 19 18.51 6.37 -0.88
CA GLY A 19 18.89 6.57 -2.28
C GLY A 19 20.34 7.06 -2.41
N GLY A 20 21.16 6.35 -3.18
CA GLY A 20 22.53 6.74 -3.54
C GLY A 20 22.61 7.38 -4.93
N THR A 21 23.26 8.55 -5.01
CA THR A 21 23.46 9.36 -6.23
C THR A 21 24.66 8.88 -7.05
N CYS A 22 24.55 8.82 -8.40
CA CYS A 22 25.70 8.58 -9.29
C CYS A 22 25.64 9.39 -10.60
N LEU A 23 26.77 10.03 -10.91
CA LEU A 23 27.06 10.88 -12.08
C LEU A 23 27.19 10.06 -13.37
N ALA A 24 26.65 10.57 -14.47
CA ALA A 24 26.61 9.92 -15.79
C ALA A 24 27.72 10.41 -16.74
N ALA A 25 28.24 9.51 -17.56
CA ALA A 25 28.88 9.82 -18.84
C ALA A 25 28.60 8.70 -19.87
N PRO A 26 28.45 9.01 -21.18
CA PRO A 26 27.72 8.16 -22.13
C PRO A 26 28.65 7.28 -22.99
N ALA A 27 28.15 6.14 -23.46
CA ALA A 27 28.79 5.40 -24.56
C ALA A 27 27.77 4.80 -25.54
N ALA A 28 28.13 4.88 -26.81
CA ALA A 28 27.28 4.80 -27.99
C ALA A 28 26.97 3.37 -28.47
N ALA A 29 25.85 3.23 -29.16
CA ALA A 29 25.32 2.01 -29.76
C ALA A 29 25.98 1.64 -31.10
N ALA A 30 25.99 0.34 -31.40
CA ALA A 30 26.20 -0.22 -32.73
C ALA A 30 25.26 -1.44 -32.97
N PRO A 31 24.90 -1.77 -34.23
CA PRO A 31 23.59 -2.29 -34.59
C PRO A 31 23.49 -3.83 -34.73
N ALA A 32 22.25 -4.31 -34.58
CA ALA A 32 21.83 -5.70 -34.73
C ALA A 32 21.65 -6.13 -36.20
N GLN A 33 21.80 -7.43 -36.46
CA GLN A 33 21.41 -8.11 -37.71
C GLN A 33 20.25 -9.10 -37.50
N PRO A 34 19.45 -9.40 -38.54
CA PRO A 34 18.10 -9.97 -38.44
C PRO A 34 18.03 -11.51 -38.54
N PRO A 35 16.87 -12.13 -38.21
CA PRO A 35 16.75 -13.55 -37.93
C PRO A 35 16.37 -14.39 -39.15
N ALA A 36 16.69 -15.69 -39.09
CA ALA A 36 16.25 -16.69 -40.06
C ALA A 36 14.99 -17.44 -39.57
N ALA A 37 14.02 -17.56 -40.46
CA ALA A 37 12.71 -18.17 -40.25
C ALA A 37 12.71 -19.69 -40.49
N GLY A 38 11.87 -20.43 -39.75
CA GLY A 38 11.68 -21.88 -39.93
C GLY A 38 10.35 -22.40 -39.39
N GLN A 39 9.35 -22.42 -40.28
CA GLN A 39 8.21 -23.33 -40.48
C GLN A 39 7.31 -23.86 -39.33
N GLN A 40 6.01 -23.78 -39.64
CA GLN A 40 4.83 -24.17 -38.86
C GLN A 40 4.44 -25.64 -39.04
N GLY A 41 3.83 -26.23 -37.99
CA GLY A 41 2.97 -27.40 -38.05
C GLY A 41 1.71 -27.17 -37.20
N GLN A 42 0.52 -27.42 -37.76
CA GLN A 42 -0.80 -27.23 -37.12
C GLN A 42 -1.28 -28.49 -36.39
N ALA A 43 -1.76 -28.35 -35.15
CA ALA A 43 -2.98 -28.98 -34.64
C ALA A 43 -3.43 -28.34 -33.31
N ASP A 44 -4.75 -28.32 -33.13
CA ASP A 44 -5.55 -27.95 -31.96
C ASP A 44 -5.81 -26.46 -31.67
N ARG A 45 -7.10 -26.12 -31.79
CA ARG A 45 -7.70 -24.81 -31.55
C ARG A 45 -7.55 -24.40 -30.09
N LYS A 46 -6.43 -23.75 -29.75
CA LYS A 46 -6.34 -22.79 -28.65
C LYS A 46 -6.84 -21.44 -29.15
N ALA A 47 -7.62 -20.75 -28.33
CA ALA A 47 -7.82 -19.30 -28.44
C ALA A 47 -6.46 -18.62 -28.67
N PRO A 48 -6.37 -17.54 -29.47
CA PRO A 48 -5.08 -16.94 -29.81
C PRO A 48 -4.33 -16.61 -28.53
N GLN A 49 -3.25 -17.34 -28.26
CA GLN A 49 -2.40 -17.12 -27.10
C GLN A 49 -1.68 -15.79 -27.32
N GLY A 50 -2.30 -14.69 -26.87
CA GLY A 50 -1.54 -13.52 -26.49
C GLY A 50 -0.46 -13.96 -25.51
N GLN A 51 0.76 -13.47 -25.69
CA GLN A 51 1.90 -13.80 -24.83
C GLN A 51 1.50 -13.68 -23.35
N ARG A 52 1.65 -14.76 -22.57
CA ARG A 52 1.46 -14.72 -21.10
C ARG A 52 2.40 -13.67 -20.51
N LEU A 53 1.91 -12.89 -19.56
CA LEU A 53 2.69 -11.91 -18.84
C LEU A 53 3.41 -12.56 -17.67
N ALA A 54 2.71 -13.42 -16.92
CA ALA A 54 3.26 -14.06 -15.74
C ALA A 54 4.46 -14.94 -16.11
N ASN A 55 5.59 -14.65 -15.48
CA ASN A 55 6.84 -15.36 -15.68
C ASN A 55 7.55 -15.54 -14.33
N THR A 56 7.73 -16.78 -13.91
CA THR A 56 8.32 -17.14 -12.62
C THR A 56 9.85 -17.07 -12.62
N GLY A 57 10.51 -16.75 -13.74
CA GLY A 57 11.96 -16.88 -13.92
C GLY A 57 12.77 -16.15 -12.85
N HIS A 58 12.61 -14.84 -12.73
CA HIS A 58 13.33 -14.05 -11.73
C HIS A 58 12.89 -14.40 -10.29
N LEU A 59 11.59 -14.62 -10.03
CA LEU A 59 11.13 -15.05 -8.70
C LEU A 59 11.78 -16.38 -8.27
N THR A 60 11.91 -17.33 -9.19
CA THR A 60 12.61 -18.60 -8.97
C THR A 60 14.11 -18.40 -8.75
N THR A 61 14.70 -17.37 -9.34
CA THR A 61 16.12 -17.02 -9.12
C THR A 61 16.38 -16.56 -7.70
N LEU A 62 15.39 -15.94 -7.05
CA LEU A 62 15.49 -15.51 -5.65
C LEU A 62 15.34 -16.66 -4.65
N THR A 63 14.70 -17.77 -5.03
CA THR A 63 14.45 -18.89 -4.12
C THR A 63 15.71 -19.71 -3.86
N THR A 64 15.81 -20.25 -2.65
CA THR A 64 16.85 -21.19 -2.25
C THR A 64 16.29 -22.17 -1.21
N ARG A 65 17.11 -23.14 -0.81
CA ARG A 65 16.77 -24.10 0.24
C ARG A 65 17.83 -24.08 1.33
N VAL A 66 17.39 -24.13 2.58
CA VAL A 66 18.27 -24.12 3.75
C VAL A 66 17.94 -25.35 4.60
N ALA A 67 18.95 -25.98 5.19
CA ALA A 67 18.76 -27.03 6.19
C ALA A 67 18.91 -26.41 7.59
N PRO A 68 17.84 -25.88 8.19
CA PRO A 68 17.98 -25.14 9.42
C PRO A 68 18.35 -26.07 10.59
N PRO A 69 19.16 -25.62 11.55
CA PRO A 69 19.51 -26.42 12.72
C PRO A 69 18.27 -26.68 13.59
N ALA A 70 18.35 -27.66 14.49
CA ALA A 70 17.32 -27.86 15.50
C ALA A 70 17.24 -26.63 16.43
N GLN A 71 16.05 -26.02 16.51
CA GLN A 71 15.80 -24.80 17.28
C GLN A 71 14.49 -24.98 18.06
N THR A 72 14.51 -24.67 19.35
CA THR A 72 13.35 -24.83 20.25
C THR A 72 12.13 -24.10 19.70
N GLY A 73 10.98 -24.76 19.69
CA GLY A 73 9.71 -24.18 19.23
C GLY A 73 9.55 -24.10 17.71
N HIS A 74 10.52 -24.55 16.89
CA HIS A 74 10.45 -24.45 15.43
C HIS A 74 10.55 -25.82 14.76
N THR A 75 9.57 -26.12 13.92
CA THR A 75 9.49 -27.36 13.13
C THR A 75 8.53 -27.17 11.97
N THR A 76 8.62 -28.02 10.95
CA THR A 76 7.74 -27.98 9.77
C THR A 76 7.33 -29.38 9.32
N TYR A 77 6.48 -29.46 8.30
CA TYR A 77 6.03 -30.71 7.72
C TYR A 77 7.23 -31.55 7.25
N ARG A 78 7.29 -32.79 7.73
CA ARG A 78 8.28 -33.80 7.34
C ARG A 78 9.74 -33.33 7.43
N LEU A 79 10.07 -32.49 8.42
CA LEU A 79 11.44 -31.95 8.57
C LEU A 79 12.50 -33.04 8.79
N ALA A 80 12.14 -34.19 9.37
CA ALA A 80 13.08 -35.30 9.58
C ALA A 80 13.41 -36.03 8.27
N GLU A 81 12.44 -36.15 7.36
CA GLU A 81 12.59 -36.81 6.07
C GLU A 81 13.12 -35.86 4.98
N GLU A 82 12.72 -34.59 5.04
CA GLU A 82 13.05 -33.53 4.10
C GLU A 82 13.73 -32.39 4.89
N PRO A 83 15.04 -32.49 5.17
CA PRO A 83 15.72 -31.59 6.13
C PRO A 83 15.88 -30.15 5.64
N GLN A 84 15.66 -29.91 4.35
CA GLN A 84 15.74 -28.58 3.76
C GLN A 84 14.34 -27.96 3.64
N VAL A 85 14.23 -26.64 3.84
CA VAL A 85 13.01 -25.85 3.64
C VAL A 85 13.25 -24.75 2.61
N GLY A 86 12.21 -24.38 1.86
CA GLY A 86 12.26 -23.29 0.89
C GLY A 86 12.24 -21.92 1.56
N VAL A 87 13.11 -21.03 1.09
CA VAL A 87 13.16 -19.61 1.44
C VAL A 87 13.53 -18.80 0.19
N LEU A 88 13.55 -17.48 0.28
CA LEU A 88 14.06 -16.63 -0.79
C LEU A 88 14.82 -15.41 -0.26
N TRP A 89 15.82 -14.99 -1.02
CA TRP A 89 16.62 -13.80 -0.73
C TRP A 89 15.74 -12.55 -0.73
N THR A 90 15.86 -11.75 0.33
CA THR A 90 15.10 -10.50 0.49
C THR A 90 15.41 -9.49 -0.62
N TYR A 91 16.69 -9.28 -0.92
CA TYR A 91 17.15 -8.24 -1.84
C TYR A 91 17.89 -8.83 -3.03
N ALA A 92 17.80 -8.14 -4.16
CA ALA A 92 18.59 -8.42 -5.34
C ALA A 92 18.92 -7.14 -6.10
N GLU A 93 20.20 -6.98 -6.42
CA GLU A 93 20.72 -5.84 -7.17
C GLU A 93 21.37 -6.31 -8.49
N PRO A 94 21.36 -5.50 -9.56
CA PRO A 94 22.12 -5.84 -10.76
C PRO A 94 23.61 -6.03 -10.42
N SER A 95 24.19 -7.14 -10.85
CA SER A 95 25.59 -7.45 -10.57
C SER A 95 26.53 -6.41 -11.16
N GLN A 96 27.59 -6.12 -10.42
CA GLN A 96 28.64 -5.20 -10.87
C GLN A 96 29.44 -5.79 -12.05
N PRO A 97 29.98 -4.93 -12.94
CA PRO A 97 30.85 -5.39 -14.01
C PRO A 97 32.12 -6.07 -13.45
N PRO A 98 32.79 -6.94 -14.23
CA PRO A 98 34.01 -7.61 -13.81
C PRO A 98 35.08 -6.62 -13.33
N GLY A 99 35.61 -6.84 -12.11
CA GLY A 99 36.62 -5.97 -11.48
C GLY A 99 36.08 -4.95 -10.47
N GLY A 100 34.76 -4.87 -10.26
CA GLY A 100 34.18 -4.18 -9.11
C GLY A 100 34.49 -4.87 -7.77
N PRO A 101 34.30 -4.18 -6.62
CA PRO A 101 34.46 -4.80 -5.32
C PRO A 101 33.46 -5.95 -5.16
N ALA A 102 33.94 -7.11 -4.70
CA ALA A 102 33.08 -8.25 -4.42
C ALA A 102 32.04 -7.86 -3.35
N ARG A 103 30.76 -8.11 -3.64
CA ARG A 103 29.67 -7.92 -2.69
C ARG A 103 29.40 -9.23 -1.95
N PRO A 104 29.06 -9.19 -0.65
CA PRO A 104 28.62 -10.38 0.06
C PRO A 104 27.29 -10.88 -0.51
N GLY A 105 27.01 -12.18 -0.35
CA GLY A 105 25.81 -12.82 -0.90
C GLY A 105 26.11 -13.79 -2.03
N VAL A 106 25.14 -13.98 -2.94
CA VAL A 106 25.23 -14.93 -4.06
C VAL A 106 24.96 -14.21 -5.38
N THR A 107 25.91 -14.24 -6.31
CA THR A 107 25.67 -13.77 -7.68
C THR A 107 24.95 -14.87 -8.47
N SER A 108 23.75 -14.58 -8.93
CA SER A 108 22.96 -15.45 -9.79
C SER A 108 23.56 -15.56 -11.18
N LYS A 109 23.23 -16.64 -11.89
CA LYS A 109 23.63 -16.86 -13.29
C LYS A 109 23.10 -15.77 -14.24
N ASP A 110 22.02 -15.09 -13.84
CA ASP A 110 21.31 -14.09 -14.64
C ASP A 110 21.81 -12.66 -14.33
N GLY A 111 22.91 -12.53 -13.57
CA GLY A 111 23.57 -11.26 -13.32
C GLY A 111 22.93 -10.43 -12.20
N TRP A 112 22.47 -11.10 -11.14
CA TRP A 112 21.93 -10.44 -9.94
C TRP A 112 22.72 -10.82 -8.69
N ASP A 113 23.11 -9.85 -7.88
CA ASP A 113 23.67 -10.08 -6.56
C ASP A 113 22.53 -10.21 -5.55
N LEU A 114 22.33 -11.42 -5.03
CA LEU A 114 21.31 -11.77 -4.04
C LEU A 114 21.88 -11.55 -2.63
N ILE A 115 21.24 -10.67 -1.85
CA ILE A 115 21.79 -10.15 -0.59
C ILE A 115 20.76 -10.16 0.55
N GLY A 116 21.27 -10.22 1.78
CA GLY A 116 20.48 -10.09 3.00
C GLY A 116 20.29 -8.64 3.43
N GLY A 117 19.52 -8.45 4.51
CA GLY A 117 19.18 -7.14 5.06
C GLY A 117 20.16 -6.62 6.10
N GLY A 118 20.45 -5.32 6.02
CA GLY A 118 21.37 -4.64 6.91
C GLY A 118 22.84 -4.86 6.55
N THR A 119 23.71 -4.84 7.56
CA THR A 119 25.16 -4.97 7.35
C THR A 119 25.58 -6.44 7.37
N TYR A 120 26.49 -6.83 6.47
CA TYR A 120 27.05 -8.17 6.44
C TYR A 120 28.28 -8.30 7.35
N ASP A 121 28.30 -9.35 8.17
CA ASP A 121 29.46 -9.76 8.97
C ASP A 121 30.16 -10.95 8.29
N ALA A 122 31.37 -10.70 7.78
CA ALA A 122 32.18 -11.72 7.10
C ALA A 122 32.71 -12.82 8.02
N ALA A 123 32.77 -12.60 9.34
CA ALA A 123 33.25 -13.60 10.29
C ALA A 123 32.20 -14.69 10.55
N THR A 124 30.93 -14.31 10.58
CA THR A 124 29.79 -15.21 10.84
C THR A 124 29.07 -15.63 9.56
N GLY A 125 29.20 -14.85 8.48
CA GLY A 125 28.38 -15.00 7.27
C GLY A 125 26.96 -14.50 7.45
N HIS A 126 26.69 -13.73 8.51
CA HIS A 126 25.36 -13.28 8.88
C HIS A 126 25.12 -11.83 8.48
N TRP A 127 23.85 -11.47 8.42
CA TRP A 127 23.37 -10.13 8.17
C TRP A 127 22.73 -9.57 9.44
N THR A 128 22.90 -8.27 9.73
CA THR A 128 22.36 -7.68 10.96
C THR A 128 20.84 -7.83 11.08
N GLN A 129 20.12 -7.90 9.97
CA GLN A 129 18.72 -8.32 9.95
C GLN A 129 18.59 -9.82 9.68
N GLY A 130 19.05 -10.28 8.52
CA GLY A 130 18.98 -11.67 8.09
C GLY A 130 19.00 -11.77 6.57
N ALA A 131 19.09 -12.98 6.03
CA ALA A 131 19.10 -13.19 4.58
C ALA A 131 17.69 -13.36 4.00
N PHE A 132 16.83 -14.02 4.75
CA PHE A 132 15.48 -14.39 4.35
C PHE A 132 14.50 -13.90 5.42
N ASN A 133 13.38 -13.33 5.01
CA ASN A 133 12.36 -12.88 5.95
C ASN A 133 11.01 -13.58 5.73
N ALA A 134 10.24 -13.72 6.82
CA ALA A 134 8.92 -14.36 6.80
C ALA A 134 7.93 -13.64 5.88
N ASP A 135 8.07 -12.33 5.76
CA ASP A 135 7.23 -11.48 4.92
C ASP A 135 7.31 -11.88 3.43
N ASP A 136 8.52 -11.96 2.88
CA ASP A 136 8.75 -12.35 1.50
C ASP A 136 8.43 -13.82 1.26
N VAL A 137 8.82 -14.71 2.20
CA VAL A 137 8.57 -16.16 2.06
C VAL A 137 7.07 -16.44 1.96
N THR A 138 6.27 -15.76 2.77
CA THR A 138 4.80 -15.90 2.76
C THR A 138 4.18 -15.34 1.48
N ARG A 139 4.56 -14.13 1.04
CA ARG A 139 4.04 -13.52 -0.20
C ARG A 139 4.45 -14.31 -1.45
N ALA A 140 5.68 -14.85 -1.48
CA ALA A 140 6.13 -15.73 -2.56
C ALA A 140 5.38 -17.07 -2.58
N ALA A 141 5.08 -17.65 -1.42
CA ALA A 141 4.26 -18.85 -1.32
C ALA A 141 2.87 -18.63 -1.94
N VAL A 142 2.25 -17.47 -1.68
CA VAL A 142 0.98 -17.06 -2.30
C VAL A 142 1.14 -16.95 -3.82
N ALA A 143 2.15 -16.24 -4.31
CA ALA A 143 2.41 -16.07 -5.74
C ALA A 143 2.54 -17.42 -6.48
N PHE A 144 3.38 -18.32 -5.99
CA PHE A 144 3.54 -19.65 -6.59
C PHE A 144 2.27 -20.51 -6.47
N THR A 145 1.53 -20.38 -5.36
CA THR A 145 0.24 -21.08 -5.18
C THR A 145 -0.78 -20.64 -6.22
N ARG A 146 -0.97 -19.33 -6.40
CA ARG A 146 -1.89 -18.77 -7.40
C ARG A 146 -1.49 -19.18 -8.82
N HIS A 147 -0.20 -19.09 -9.14
CA HIS A 147 0.27 -19.49 -10.47
C HIS A 147 0.07 -20.98 -10.74
N TRP A 148 0.37 -21.85 -9.76
CA TRP A 148 0.08 -23.27 -9.86
C TRP A 148 -1.42 -23.52 -10.11
N ARG A 149 -2.31 -22.85 -9.36
CA ARG A 149 -3.76 -22.97 -9.53
C ARG A 149 -4.22 -22.52 -10.91
N ALA A 150 -3.66 -21.42 -11.43
CA ALA A 150 -4.04 -20.86 -12.73
C ALA A 150 -3.50 -21.67 -13.93
N THR A 151 -2.42 -22.43 -13.75
CA THR A 151 -1.68 -23.05 -14.88
C THR A 151 -1.52 -24.56 -14.80
N GLY A 152 -1.65 -25.15 -13.62
CA GLY A 152 -1.27 -26.53 -13.33
C GLY A 152 0.24 -26.76 -13.27
N ASP A 153 1.07 -25.70 -13.22
CA ASP A 153 2.54 -25.84 -13.26
C ASP A 153 3.10 -26.56 -12.03
N ALA A 154 3.76 -27.70 -12.27
CA ALA A 154 4.29 -28.56 -11.22
C ALA A 154 5.48 -27.94 -10.47
N ALA A 155 6.32 -27.15 -11.16
CA ALA A 155 7.43 -26.46 -10.51
C ALA A 155 6.93 -25.39 -9.53
N SER A 156 5.86 -24.68 -9.87
CA SER A 156 5.20 -23.70 -9.01
C SER A 156 4.53 -24.38 -7.82
N ARG A 157 3.90 -25.55 -8.01
CA ARG A 157 3.39 -26.36 -6.89
C ARG A 157 4.51 -26.73 -5.91
N GLU A 158 5.65 -27.20 -6.43
CA GLU A 158 6.82 -27.55 -5.62
C GLU A 158 7.36 -26.34 -4.87
N GLN A 159 7.48 -25.18 -5.52
CA GLN A 159 7.91 -23.95 -4.84
C GLN A 159 6.92 -23.52 -3.76
N ALA A 160 5.61 -23.60 -4.03
CA ALA A 160 4.58 -23.33 -3.04
C ALA A 160 4.70 -24.27 -1.83
N TYR A 161 4.88 -25.57 -2.06
CA TYR A 161 5.10 -26.57 -1.00
C TYR A 161 6.31 -26.21 -0.12
N GLU A 162 7.47 -25.95 -0.74
CA GLU A 162 8.70 -25.67 0.00
C GLU A 162 8.68 -24.33 0.73
N LEU A 163 8.11 -23.29 0.13
CA LEU A 163 7.97 -21.98 0.77
C LEU A 163 6.98 -22.04 1.93
N LEU A 164 5.88 -22.80 1.82
CA LEU A 164 4.96 -23.04 2.96
C LEU A 164 5.63 -23.84 4.07
N ARG A 165 6.56 -24.75 3.75
CA ARG A 165 7.40 -25.42 4.75
C ARG A 165 8.33 -24.42 5.44
N GLY A 166 8.94 -23.49 4.71
CA GLY A 166 9.73 -22.38 5.24
C GLY A 166 8.91 -21.45 6.14
N THR A 167 7.73 -21.00 5.68
CA THR A 167 6.77 -20.20 6.45
C THR A 167 6.43 -20.85 7.78
N THR A 168 6.10 -22.14 7.76
CA THR A 168 5.71 -22.86 8.99
C THR A 168 6.89 -23.23 9.89
N TYR A 169 8.13 -23.23 9.37
CA TYR A 169 9.33 -23.30 10.19
C TYR A 169 9.58 -21.99 10.94
N LEU A 170 9.37 -20.84 10.29
CA LEU A 170 9.48 -19.50 10.92
C LEU A 170 8.40 -19.25 11.99
N GLN A 171 7.25 -19.93 11.88
CA GLN A 171 6.20 -19.91 12.90
C GLN A 171 6.63 -20.64 14.18
N VAL A 172 6.38 -20.03 15.33
CA VAL A 172 6.54 -20.67 16.64
C VAL A 172 5.44 -21.72 16.83
N ALA A 173 5.82 -22.97 17.07
CA ALA A 173 4.93 -24.13 17.10
C ALA A 173 4.33 -24.41 18.48
N ASP A 174 5.00 -24.01 19.56
CA ASP A 174 4.62 -24.29 20.95
C ASP A 174 5.05 -23.16 21.91
N GLY A 175 4.61 -23.26 23.16
CA GLY A 175 4.90 -22.25 24.18
C GLY A 175 3.94 -21.04 24.16
N PRO A 176 4.25 -19.98 24.94
CA PRO A 176 3.36 -18.82 25.11
C PRO A 176 3.12 -18.04 23.80
N ASP A 177 4.12 -18.04 22.93
CA ASP A 177 4.14 -17.30 21.67
C ASP A 177 3.70 -18.14 20.46
N ALA A 178 3.20 -19.36 20.69
CA ALA A 178 2.77 -20.27 19.63
C ALA A 178 1.80 -19.61 18.63
N GLY A 179 2.13 -19.68 17.35
CA GLY A 179 1.40 -19.04 16.26
C GLY A 179 1.99 -17.72 15.78
N ASN A 180 2.76 -17.00 16.62
CA ASN A 180 3.58 -15.85 16.17
C ASN A 180 4.75 -16.35 15.31
N VAL A 181 5.50 -15.43 14.70
CA VAL A 181 6.52 -15.77 13.70
C VAL A 181 7.80 -15.02 14.00
N VAL A 182 8.94 -15.68 13.80
CA VAL A 182 10.23 -14.99 13.75
C VAL A 182 10.37 -14.36 12.37
N LEU A 183 10.74 -13.08 12.33
CA LEU A 183 10.83 -12.35 11.06
C LEU A 183 12.02 -12.81 10.21
N TRP A 184 13.21 -12.99 10.79
CA TRP A 184 14.45 -13.18 10.00
C TRP A 184 15.12 -14.54 10.21
N MET A 185 15.70 -15.05 9.13
CA MET A 185 16.57 -16.23 9.09
C MET A 185 17.90 -15.89 8.39
N GLN A 186 19.00 -16.39 8.96
CA GLN A 186 20.35 -16.29 8.41
C GLN A 186 20.59 -17.32 7.29
N PRO A 187 21.65 -17.15 6.46
CA PRO A 187 21.97 -18.09 5.37
C PRO A 187 22.15 -19.55 5.82
N ASP A 188 22.58 -19.78 7.06
CA ASP A 188 22.76 -21.10 7.67
C ASP A 188 21.51 -21.66 8.36
N GLY A 189 20.40 -20.91 8.34
CA GLY A 189 19.12 -21.31 8.92
C GLY A 189 18.93 -20.93 10.38
N LEU A 190 19.90 -20.27 11.02
CA LEU A 190 19.71 -19.71 12.36
C LEU A 190 18.68 -18.57 12.32
N LEU A 191 17.78 -18.57 13.29
CA LEU A 191 16.75 -17.55 13.41
C LEU A 191 17.31 -16.28 14.09
N ASN A 192 17.08 -15.12 13.48
CA ASN A 192 17.42 -13.84 14.08
C ASN A 192 16.14 -13.15 14.60
N ARG A 193 15.91 -13.25 15.90
CA ARG A 193 14.68 -12.74 16.51
C ARG A 193 14.69 -11.23 16.77
N SER A 194 15.87 -10.65 16.88
CA SER A 194 16.09 -9.23 17.23
C SER A 194 17.09 -8.64 16.23
N ALA A 195 16.57 -8.24 15.07
CA ALA A 195 17.34 -7.63 14.00
C ALA A 195 17.94 -6.27 14.40
N GLU A 196 18.97 -5.83 13.69
CA GLU A 196 19.48 -4.45 13.76
C GLU A 196 19.33 -3.76 12.39
N PRO A 197 18.60 -2.61 12.34
CA PRO A 197 17.89 -1.96 13.45
C PRO A 197 16.72 -2.80 13.98
N VAL A 198 16.34 -2.57 15.24
CA VAL A 198 15.26 -3.30 15.89
C VAL A 198 13.93 -3.04 15.19
N GLU A 199 13.25 -4.13 14.86
CA GLU A 199 11.88 -4.14 14.33
C GLU A 199 10.93 -4.60 15.42
N LEU A 200 9.72 -4.03 15.45
CA LEU A 200 8.75 -4.31 16.50
C LEU A 200 7.63 -5.25 16.00
N PRO A 201 7.18 -6.21 16.82
CA PRO A 201 7.66 -6.51 18.18
C PRO A 201 9.11 -7.04 18.25
N ASP A 202 9.77 -6.85 19.39
CA ASP A 202 11.15 -7.32 19.64
C ASP A 202 11.21 -8.12 20.96
N PRO A 203 11.58 -9.40 20.94
CA PRO A 203 11.86 -10.23 19.76
C PRO A 203 10.64 -10.37 18.82
N SER A 204 10.87 -10.61 17.52
CA SER A 204 9.83 -10.63 16.47
C SER A 204 8.70 -11.64 16.68
N ASP A 205 8.93 -12.70 17.43
CA ASP A 205 7.92 -13.69 17.78
C ASP A 205 7.15 -13.37 19.08
N SER A 206 7.46 -12.29 19.79
CA SER A 206 6.85 -11.97 21.08
C SER A 206 5.42 -11.41 21.02
N ALA A 207 4.93 -11.03 19.83
CA ALA A 207 3.56 -10.58 19.61
C ALA A 207 3.11 -10.75 18.15
N GLU A 208 1.84 -10.46 17.88
CA GLU A 208 1.24 -10.36 16.57
C GLU A 208 1.83 -9.18 15.80
N SER A 209 1.80 -9.28 14.47
CA SER A 209 2.59 -8.45 13.58
C SER A 209 2.10 -8.55 12.13
N TYR A 210 2.71 -7.76 11.24
CA TYR A 210 2.55 -7.90 9.79
C TYR A 210 2.96 -9.30 9.31
N TRP A 211 4.05 -9.87 9.81
CA TRP A 211 4.50 -11.20 9.41
C TRP A 211 3.55 -12.32 9.86
N LEU A 212 2.86 -12.16 11.00
CA LEU A 212 1.77 -13.08 11.37
C LEU A 212 0.60 -12.97 10.39
N ALA A 213 0.20 -11.76 10.02
CA ALA A 213 -0.89 -11.55 9.08
C ALA A 213 -0.62 -12.20 7.70
N ARG A 214 0.60 -12.01 7.17
CA ARG A 214 1.02 -12.63 5.90
C ARG A 214 1.21 -14.14 6.00
N THR A 215 1.59 -14.64 7.16
CA THR A 215 1.57 -16.08 7.45
C THR A 215 0.16 -16.64 7.36
N VAL A 216 -0.84 -15.96 7.93
CA VAL A 216 -2.26 -16.33 7.77
C VAL A 216 -2.67 -16.31 6.30
N TRP A 217 -2.23 -15.30 5.54
CA TRP A 217 -2.47 -15.23 4.10
C TRP A 217 -1.95 -16.47 3.35
N ALA A 218 -0.65 -16.77 3.50
CA ALA A 218 -0.02 -17.91 2.86
C ALA A 218 -0.62 -19.25 3.28
N LEU A 219 -0.89 -19.44 4.58
CA LEU A 219 -1.51 -20.66 5.09
C LEU A 219 -2.91 -20.86 4.52
N GLY A 220 -3.69 -19.79 4.37
CA GLY A 220 -5.05 -19.85 3.88
C GLY A 220 -5.16 -20.19 2.39
N GLU A 221 -4.35 -19.53 1.56
CA GLU A 221 -4.30 -19.85 0.12
C GLU A 221 -3.63 -21.20 -0.15
N GLY A 222 -2.54 -21.50 0.56
CA GLY A 222 -1.87 -22.80 0.50
C GLY A 222 -2.84 -23.92 0.87
N TYR A 223 -3.53 -23.82 2.01
CA TYR A 223 -4.53 -24.80 2.42
C TYR A 223 -5.59 -25.02 1.33
N ALA A 224 -6.19 -23.95 0.81
CA ALA A 224 -7.24 -24.05 -0.19
C ALA A 224 -6.76 -24.76 -1.46
N ALA A 225 -5.54 -24.46 -1.92
CA ALA A 225 -4.95 -25.07 -3.10
C ALA A 225 -4.63 -26.56 -2.90
N PHE A 226 -3.93 -26.91 -1.80
CA PHE A 226 -3.55 -28.29 -1.51
C PHE A 226 -4.74 -29.18 -1.12
N ALA A 227 -5.74 -28.63 -0.41
CA ALA A 227 -6.97 -29.37 -0.08
C ALA A 227 -7.85 -29.67 -1.31
N ALA A 228 -7.70 -28.88 -2.38
CA ALA A 228 -8.37 -29.10 -3.66
C ALA A 228 -7.57 -29.98 -4.65
N SER A 229 -6.34 -30.37 -4.30
CA SER A 229 -5.48 -31.23 -5.11
C SER A 229 -5.69 -32.70 -4.78
N ASP A 230 -5.61 -33.55 -5.80
CA ASP A 230 -5.65 -35.02 -5.67
C ASP A 230 -4.26 -35.66 -5.77
N ALA A 231 -3.18 -34.87 -5.83
CA ALA A 231 -1.83 -35.43 -5.86
C ALA A 231 -1.51 -36.14 -4.52
N PRO A 232 -0.75 -37.25 -4.54
CA PRO A 232 -0.37 -37.97 -3.33
C PRO A 232 0.33 -37.05 -2.31
N GLY A 233 -0.09 -37.11 -1.05
CA GLY A 233 0.46 -36.30 0.04
C GLY A 233 -0.19 -34.92 0.21
N ASP A 234 -0.88 -34.37 -0.79
CA ASP A 234 -1.40 -32.99 -0.73
C ASP A 234 -2.47 -32.81 0.34
N ARG A 235 -3.33 -33.80 0.53
CA ARG A 235 -4.35 -33.75 1.59
C ARG A 235 -3.75 -33.82 2.99
N GLU A 236 -2.65 -34.56 3.14
CA GLU A 236 -1.93 -34.64 4.41
C GLU A 236 -1.22 -33.31 4.72
N PHE A 237 -0.57 -32.73 3.70
CA PHE A 237 0.03 -31.41 3.82
C PHE A 237 -1.01 -30.32 4.11
N ALA A 238 -2.18 -30.36 3.44
CA ALA A 238 -3.29 -29.45 3.73
C ALA A 238 -3.78 -29.59 5.18
N ALA A 239 -3.89 -30.81 5.72
CA ALA A 239 -4.24 -31.02 7.12
C ALA A 239 -3.19 -30.42 8.07
N PHE A 240 -1.90 -30.52 7.74
CA PHE A 240 -0.83 -29.84 8.47
C PHE A 240 -0.97 -28.31 8.41
N LEU A 241 -1.23 -27.73 7.22
CA LEU A 241 -1.44 -26.29 7.08
C LEU A 241 -2.65 -25.81 7.90
N ALA A 242 -3.71 -26.60 8.00
CA ALA A 242 -4.86 -26.29 8.85
C ALA A 242 -4.50 -26.24 10.35
N GLN A 243 -3.63 -27.14 10.81
CA GLN A 243 -3.12 -27.10 12.20
C GLN A 243 -2.31 -25.83 12.45
N ARG A 244 -1.46 -25.44 11.48
CA ARG A 244 -0.66 -24.21 11.53
C ARG A 244 -1.51 -22.95 11.48
N MET A 245 -2.58 -22.96 10.68
CA MET A 245 -3.60 -21.90 10.68
C MET A 245 -4.27 -21.78 12.04
N SER A 246 -4.61 -22.90 12.70
CA SER A 246 -5.20 -22.86 14.04
C SER A 246 -4.30 -22.15 15.05
N LEU A 247 -2.98 -22.39 15.02
CA LEU A 247 -2.00 -21.70 15.87
C LEU A 247 -1.99 -20.20 15.62
N SER A 248 -1.96 -19.78 14.35
CA SER A 248 -2.03 -18.34 14.02
C SER A 248 -3.34 -17.73 14.51
N VAL A 249 -4.49 -18.38 14.31
CA VAL A 249 -5.77 -17.87 14.81
C VAL A 249 -5.81 -17.84 16.34
N ASP A 250 -5.18 -18.80 17.04
CA ASP A 250 -4.99 -18.74 18.50
C ASP A 250 -4.16 -17.52 18.91
N ALA A 251 -3.06 -17.23 18.22
CA ALA A 251 -2.23 -16.07 18.50
C ALA A 251 -3.01 -14.76 18.35
N LEU A 252 -3.80 -14.64 17.27
CA LEU A 252 -4.67 -13.50 17.03
C LEU A 252 -5.76 -13.37 18.12
N GLN A 253 -6.35 -14.48 18.56
CA GLN A 253 -7.33 -14.52 19.65
C GLN A 253 -6.77 -14.11 21.00
N ARG A 254 -5.51 -14.44 21.29
CA ARG A 254 -4.83 -13.97 22.50
C ARG A 254 -4.54 -12.46 22.46
N GLN A 255 -4.55 -11.86 21.27
CA GLN A 255 -4.05 -10.51 21.03
C GLN A 255 -5.14 -9.59 20.46
N SER A 256 -5.07 -9.18 19.19
CA SER A 256 -6.03 -8.23 18.61
C SER A 256 -7.48 -8.67 18.71
N LEU A 257 -7.81 -9.91 18.35
CA LEU A 257 -9.17 -10.42 18.46
C LEU A 257 -9.66 -10.57 19.91
N GLY A 258 -8.74 -10.65 20.88
CA GLY A 258 -9.07 -10.59 22.31
C GLY A 258 -9.70 -9.25 22.71
N ARG A 259 -9.51 -8.21 21.90
CA ARG A 259 -10.08 -6.87 22.05
C ARG A 259 -11.29 -6.62 21.14
N TYR A 260 -11.81 -7.65 20.45
CA TYR A 260 -12.93 -7.48 19.53
C TYR A 260 -14.14 -6.79 20.21
N GLY A 261 -14.73 -5.84 19.48
CA GLY A 261 -15.84 -5.01 19.97
C GLY A 261 -15.42 -3.81 20.82
N GLN A 262 -14.13 -3.69 21.17
CA GLN A 262 -13.60 -2.49 21.82
C GLN A 262 -13.28 -1.44 20.78
N TRP A 263 -13.96 -0.30 20.86
CA TRP A 263 -13.74 0.84 19.98
C TRP A 263 -12.82 1.85 20.66
N GLN A 264 -12.02 2.51 19.84
CA GLN A 264 -11.10 3.56 20.23
C GLN A 264 -11.49 4.87 19.53
N VAL A 265 -10.84 5.96 19.93
CA VAL A 265 -10.96 7.27 19.28
C VAL A 265 -9.61 7.59 18.66
N ALA A 266 -9.59 8.08 17.43
CA ALA A 266 -8.43 8.70 16.79
C ALA A 266 -8.86 10.04 16.22
N ASP A 267 -8.36 11.13 16.80
CA ASP A 267 -8.68 12.49 16.42
C ASP A 267 -10.20 12.79 16.34
N GLY A 268 -10.94 12.31 17.33
CA GLY A 268 -12.39 12.46 17.43
C GLY A 268 -13.21 11.47 16.61
N ASP A 269 -12.57 10.68 15.73
CA ASP A 269 -13.23 9.64 14.95
C ASP A 269 -13.16 8.28 15.66
N ARG A 270 -14.22 7.49 15.55
CA ARG A 270 -14.28 6.15 16.14
C ARG A 270 -13.54 5.16 15.25
N VAL A 271 -12.59 4.41 15.81
CA VAL A 271 -11.77 3.40 15.11
C VAL A 271 -11.77 2.05 15.84
N PRO A 272 -11.63 0.91 15.15
CA PRO A 272 -11.61 -0.42 15.77
C PRO A 272 -10.35 -0.64 16.62
N GLY A 273 -10.50 -1.16 17.85
CA GLY A 273 -9.37 -1.48 18.75
C GLY A 273 -8.79 -2.90 18.59
N TRP A 274 -9.25 -3.64 17.59
CA TRP A 274 -8.94 -5.07 17.39
C TRP A 274 -8.31 -5.39 16.04
N LEU A 275 -7.69 -4.41 15.36
CA LEU A 275 -6.87 -4.68 14.18
C LEU A 275 -5.47 -5.17 14.58
N ILE A 276 -4.88 -6.03 13.77
CA ILE A 276 -3.51 -6.55 13.96
C ILE A 276 -2.56 -5.37 13.97
N THR A 277 -1.84 -5.15 15.08
CA THR A 277 -0.97 -3.96 15.29
C THR A 277 -1.65 -2.59 15.10
N GLY A 278 -2.98 -2.54 15.11
CA GLY A 278 -3.74 -1.33 14.75
C GLY A 278 -3.81 -1.04 13.24
N GLY A 279 -3.28 -1.93 12.39
CA GLY A 279 -3.24 -1.78 10.94
C GLY A 279 -4.35 -2.54 10.22
N ALA A 280 -5.20 -1.83 9.48
CA ALA A 280 -6.12 -2.41 8.50
C ALA A 280 -5.39 -2.98 7.29
N ASP A 281 -4.24 -2.41 6.93
CA ASP A 281 -3.29 -2.94 5.95
C ASP A 281 -2.84 -4.37 6.30
N ALA A 282 -2.19 -4.57 7.47
CA ALA A 282 -1.82 -5.89 7.96
C ALA A 282 -3.05 -6.80 8.08
N THR A 283 -4.12 -6.30 8.69
CA THR A 283 -5.34 -7.09 8.90
C THR A 283 -5.96 -7.55 7.58
N SER A 284 -5.86 -6.76 6.50
CA SER A 284 -6.41 -7.11 5.20
C SER A 284 -5.75 -8.35 4.59
N GLU A 285 -4.43 -8.51 4.74
CA GLU A 285 -3.71 -9.71 4.29
C GLU A 285 -4.18 -10.95 5.07
N ALA A 286 -4.36 -10.82 6.39
CA ALA A 286 -4.93 -11.90 7.19
C ALA A 286 -6.36 -12.25 6.76
N VAL A 287 -7.18 -11.25 6.44
CA VAL A 287 -8.55 -11.44 5.94
C VAL A 287 -8.55 -12.21 4.62
N LEU A 288 -7.65 -11.92 3.67
CA LEU A 288 -7.51 -12.69 2.42
C LEU A 288 -7.22 -14.17 2.69
N GLY A 289 -6.27 -14.47 3.59
CA GLY A 289 -5.97 -15.84 4.01
C GLY A 289 -7.14 -16.55 4.66
N LEU A 290 -7.80 -15.88 5.62
CA LEU A 290 -8.95 -16.42 6.32
C LEU A 290 -10.13 -16.68 5.36
N ALA A 291 -10.39 -15.77 4.41
CA ALA A 291 -11.41 -15.94 3.38
C ALA A 291 -11.13 -17.18 2.52
N SER A 292 -9.92 -17.33 2.01
CA SER A 292 -9.51 -18.52 1.24
C SER A 292 -9.65 -19.81 2.05
N PHE A 293 -9.18 -19.82 3.31
CA PHE A 293 -9.27 -20.98 4.19
C PHE A 293 -10.72 -21.40 4.46
N VAL A 294 -11.58 -20.43 4.77
CA VAL A 294 -12.99 -20.65 5.09
C VAL A 294 -13.78 -21.05 3.84
N GLY A 295 -13.50 -20.45 2.68
CA GLY A 295 -14.13 -20.76 1.39
C GLY A 295 -13.81 -22.18 0.90
N ALA A 296 -12.65 -22.73 1.25
CA ALA A 296 -12.29 -24.12 0.93
C ALA A 296 -13.13 -25.18 1.68
N GLY A 297 -13.91 -24.78 2.70
CA GLY A 297 -15.00 -25.59 3.25
C GLY A 297 -14.58 -26.83 4.06
N GLY A 298 -13.39 -26.84 4.66
CA GLY A 298 -12.97 -27.89 5.59
C GLY A 298 -12.62 -29.25 4.98
N ARG A 299 -12.36 -29.32 3.67
CA ARG A 299 -12.04 -30.59 2.96
C ARG A 299 -10.91 -31.42 3.56
N ALA A 300 -9.99 -30.78 4.27
CA ALA A 300 -8.88 -31.43 4.98
C ALA A 300 -8.71 -30.92 6.44
N ALA A 301 -9.64 -30.10 6.95
CA ALA A 301 -9.51 -29.46 8.26
C ALA A 301 -10.63 -29.89 9.21
N ASP A 302 -10.35 -29.85 10.52
CA ASP A 302 -11.36 -29.98 11.56
C ASP A 302 -12.42 -28.85 11.41
N PRO A 303 -13.73 -29.16 11.34
CA PRO A 303 -14.79 -28.15 11.29
C PRO A 303 -14.69 -27.08 12.38
N ALA A 304 -14.19 -27.42 13.57
CA ALA A 304 -13.98 -26.45 14.66
C ALA A 304 -12.93 -25.40 14.30
N VAL A 305 -11.86 -25.79 13.60
CA VAL A 305 -10.82 -24.86 13.11
C VAL A 305 -11.40 -23.94 12.04
N VAL A 306 -12.23 -24.47 11.14
CA VAL A 306 -12.91 -23.67 10.10
C VAL A 306 -13.85 -22.64 10.72
N GLU A 307 -14.66 -23.02 11.71
CA GLU A 307 -15.58 -22.08 12.37
C GLU A 307 -14.83 -20.99 13.16
N LYS A 308 -13.73 -21.38 13.82
CA LYS A 308 -12.83 -20.44 14.49
C LYS A 308 -12.24 -19.41 13.51
N ALA A 309 -11.76 -19.88 12.35
CA ALA A 309 -11.26 -19.00 11.29
C ALA A 309 -12.37 -18.11 10.70
N ARG A 310 -13.57 -18.65 10.47
CA ARG A 310 -14.75 -17.88 10.01
C ARG A 310 -15.13 -16.79 11.01
N THR A 311 -15.03 -17.06 12.30
CA THR A 311 -15.25 -16.05 13.34
C THR A 311 -14.19 -14.96 13.32
N ALA A 312 -12.92 -15.32 13.16
CA ALA A 312 -11.84 -14.33 12.99
C ALA A 312 -12.06 -13.48 11.72
N LEU A 313 -12.39 -14.10 10.59
CA LEU A 313 -12.68 -13.44 9.32
C LEU A 313 -13.74 -12.36 9.47
N ARG A 314 -14.90 -12.70 10.03
CA ARG A 314 -16.02 -11.77 10.23
C ARG A 314 -15.60 -10.55 11.06
N LYS A 315 -14.90 -10.79 12.18
CA LYS A 315 -14.50 -9.74 13.12
C LYS A 315 -13.48 -8.78 12.51
N TYR A 316 -12.51 -9.31 11.77
CA TYR A 316 -11.53 -8.47 11.10
C TYR A 316 -12.11 -7.74 9.90
N ALA A 317 -12.95 -8.38 9.09
CA ALA A 317 -13.63 -7.73 7.98
C ALA A 317 -14.49 -6.55 8.47
N GLU A 318 -15.20 -6.70 9.60
CA GLU A 318 -15.92 -5.59 10.24
C GLU A 318 -14.97 -4.43 10.61
N GLY A 319 -13.82 -4.75 11.22
CA GLY A 319 -12.82 -3.74 11.60
C GLY A 319 -12.22 -3.03 10.39
N VAL A 320 -11.83 -3.77 9.35
CA VAL A 320 -11.29 -3.20 8.09
C VAL A 320 -12.35 -2.34 7.41
N ALA A 321 -13.61 -2.78 7.35
CA ALA A 321 -14.71 -2.01 6.76
C ALA A 321 -14.94 -0.69 7.51
N ALA A 322 -14.80 -0.69 8.84
CA ALA A 322 -14.92 0.51 9.68
C ALA A 322 -13.81 1.55 9.44
N MET A 323 -12.73 1.18 8.74
CA MET A 323 -11.67 2.11 8.31
C MET A 323 -11.97 2.80 6.98
N GLY A 324 -13.06 2.44 6.31
CA GLY A 324 -13.58 3.16 5.15
C GLY A 324 -13.92 4.61 5.48
N THR A 325 -13.70 5.50 4.52
CA THR A 325 -14.02 6.93 4.65
C THR A 325 -15.06 7.33 3.61
N PRO A 326 -15.87 8.37 3.85
CA PRO A 326 -16.80 8.84 2.84
C PRO A 326 -16.06 9.62 1.74
N PRO A 327 -16.50 9.54 0.47
CA PRO A 327 -15.94 10.35 -0.61
C PRO A 327 -16.33 11.84 -0.51
N THR A 328 -17.47 12.13 0.12
CA THR A 328 -18.00 13.49 0.31
C THR A 328 -18.48 13.72 1.73
N THR A 329 -18.52 14.98 2.15
CA THR A 329 -19.18 15.40 3.39
C THR A 329 -20.07 16.62 3.14
N ASP A 330 -21.12 16.78 3.94
CA ASP A 330 -21.98 17.94 3.88
C ASP A 330 -21.30 19.15 4.53
N VAL A 331 -20.97 20.15 3.72
CA VAL A 331 -20.43 21.44 4.17
C VAL A 331 -21.51 22.49 4.02
N THR A 332 -21.80 23.22 5.10
CA THR A 332 -22.75 24.33 5.06
C THR A 332 -22.01 25.65 4.87
N THR A 333 -22.18 26.28 3.72
CA THR A 333 -21.65 27.62 3.44
C THR A 333 -22.79 28.60 3.25
N ARG A 334 -22.82 29.69 4.03
CA ARG A 334 -23.87 30.72 4.00
C ARG A 334 -25.31 30.15 4.07
N GLY A 335 -25.51 29.12 4.89
CA GLY A 335 -26.82 28.48 5.10
C GLY A 335 -27.24 27.52 3.99
N ARG A 336 -26.39 27.22 3.01
CA ARG A 336 -26.62 26.19 2.00
C ARG A 336 -25.69 25.00 2.24
N GLY A 337 -26.28 23.82 2.45
CA GLY A 337 -25.55 22.56 2.48
C GLY A 337 -25.17 22.10 1.08
N THR A 338 -23.92 21.66 0.92
CA THR A 338 -23.39 21.07 -0.32
C THR A 338 -22.54 19.87 0.04
N ALA A 339 -22.75 18.74 -0.64
CA ALA A 339 -21.84 17.61 -0.59
C ALA A 339 -20.52 17.98 -1.29
N ALA A 340 -19.47 18.23 -0.52
CA ALA A 340 -18.15 18.56 -1.02
C ALA A 340 -17.25 17.31 -0.96
N PRO A 341 -16.37 17.07 -1.96
CA PRO A 341 -15.33 16.05 -1.86
C PRO A 341 -14.51 16.25 -0.59
N THR A 342 -14.34 15.19 0.20
CA THR A 342 -13.60 15.25 1.46
C THR A 342 -12.44 14.29 1.43
N HIS A 343 -11.29 14.69 1.96
CA HIS A 343 -10.16 13.79 2.14
C HIS A 343 -10.55 12.67 3.13
N PRO A 344 -10.11 11.41 2.92
CA PRO A 344 -9.26 10.89 1.85
C PRO A 344 -10.05 10.31 0.65
N PHE A 345 -11.19 10.90 0.32
CA PHE A 345 -11.93 10.68 -0.94
C PHE A 345 -12.45 9.26 -1.15
N GLY A 346 -12.89 8.60 -0.09
CA GLY A 346 -13.44 7.24 -0.18
C GLY A 346 -12.44 6.13 0.13
N ALA A 347 -11.17 6.47 0.38
CA ALA A 347 -10.14 5.47 0.70
C ALA A 347 -10.49 4.67 1.96
N VAL A 348 -10.11 3.39 1.97
CA VAL A 348 -10.00 2.64 3.23
C VAL A 348 -8.65 2.98 3.87
N LEU A 349 -8.67 3.51 5.09
CA LEU A 349 -7.45 3.99 5.74
C LEU A 349 -6.61 2.82 6.28
N PRO A 350 -5.26 2.85 6.13
CA PRO A 350 -4.42 1.71 6.46
C PRO A 350 -4.28 1.40 7.95
N TRP A 351 -4.45 2.37 8.85
CA TRP A 351 -4.17 2.16 10.27
C TRP A 351 -4.97 3.10 11.17
N THR A 352 -5.21 2.67 12.42
CA THR A 352 -6.14 3.32 13.35
C THR A 352 -5.57 4.57 14.01
N GLN A 353 -4.25 4.76 13.97
CA GLN A 353 -3.58 5.88 14.62
C GLN A 353 -3.51 7.14 13.74
N SER A 354 -4.10 7.12 12.54
CA SER A 354 -4.21 8.30 11.70
C SER A 354 -5.56 8.36 10.99
N ARG A 355 -6.13 9.56 10.91
CA ARG A 355 -7.29 9.89 10.08
C ARG A 355 -6.93 10.67 8.81
N SER A 356 -5.65 11.01 8.67
CA SER A 356 -5.13 11.89 7.63
C SER A 356 -4.12 11.22 6.72
N GLN A 357 -3.67 10.01 7.03
CA GLN A 357 -2.69 9.29 6.24
C GLN A 357 -3.28 8.08 5.54
N TRP A 358 -3.14 8.06 4.22
CA TRP A 358 -3.20 6.86 3.40
C TRP A 358 -1.81 6.54 2.84
N HIS A 359 -1.48 5.24 2.71
CA HIS A 359 -0.28 4.77 2.03
C HIS A 359 -0.57 3.58 1.13
N ALA A 360 0.29 3.36 0.15
CA ALA A 360 0.06 2.36 -0.90
C ALA A 360 0.55 0.95 -0.52
N TRP A 361 1.65 0.83 0.22
CA TRP A 361 2.20 -0.45 0.64
C TRP A 361 1.20 -1.21 1.52
N GLY A 362 0.92 -2.48 1.22
CA GLY A 362 -0.04 -3.28 1.99
C GLY A 362 -1.52 -2.88 1.84
N ALA A 363 -1.85 -1.96 0.92
CA ALA A 363 -3.21 -1.42 0.79
C ALA A 363 -4.19 -2.39 0.07
N GLN A 364 -4.32 -3.62 0.58
CA GLN A 364 -5.21 -4.66 0.03
C GLN A 364 -6.59 -4.69 0.69
N MET A 365 -6.92 -3.69 1.53
CA MET A 365 -8.20 -3.60 2.24
C MET A 365 -9.42 -3.77 1.31
N PRO A 366 -9.52 -3.14 0.12
CA PRO A 366 -10.67 -3.34 -0.74
C PRO A 366 -10.77 -4.78 -1.28
N ALA A 367 -9.65 -5.40 -1.68
CA ALA A 367 -9.64 -6.80 -2.10
C ALA A 367 -10.10 -7.72 -0.97
N ALA A 368 -9.56 -7.51 0.24
CA ALA A 368 -9.90 -8.29 1.42
C ALA A 368 -11.39 -8.21 1.77
N LEU A 369 -11.99 -7.02 1.63
CA LEU A 369 -13.43 -6.82 1.86
C LEU A 369 -14.30 -7.47 0.78
N ALA A 370 -13.86 -7.46 -0.48
CA ALA A 370 -14.54 -8.17 -1.57
C ALA A 370 -14.57 -9.68 -1.33
N GLU A 371 -13.41 -10.28 -1.04
CA GLU A 371 -13.29 -11.72 -0.75
C GLU A 371 -14.06 -12.11 0.52
N ALA A 372 -14.01 -11.27 1.56
CA ALA A 372 -14.77 -11.51 2.79
C ALA A 372 -16.29 -11.42 2.57
N SER A 373 -16.75 -10.46 1.75
CA SER A 373 -18.16 -10.32 1.37
C SER A 373 -18.70 -11.61 0.75
N ASP A 374 -18.02 -12.14 -0.26
CA ASP A 374 -18.43 -13.37 -0.96
C ASP A 374 -18.46 -14.57 0.02
N VAL A 375 -17.34 -14.83 0.71
CA VAL A 375 -17.20 -16.01 1.58
C VAL A 375 -18.13 -16.00 2.81
N LEU A 376 -18.46 -14.80 3.32
CA LEU A 376 -19.40 -14.63 4.43
C LEU A 376 -20.85 -14.45 3.98
N GLY A 377 -21.10 -14.15 2.70
CA GLY A 377 -22.41 -13.75 2.19
C GLY A 377 -22.89 -12.43 2.78
N ASP A 378 -22.00 -11.47 3.02
CA ASP A 378 -22.30 -10.18 3.66
C ASP A 378 -21.94 -8.99 2.76
N PRO A 379 -22.88 -8.52 1.90
CA PRO A 379 -22.63 -7.44 0.96
C PRO A 379 -22.42 -6.07 1.63
N SER A 380 -22.68 -5.93 2.94
CA SER A 380 -22.44 -4.68 3.65
C SER A 380 -20.96 -4.34 3.75
N LEU A 381 -20.08 -5.35 3.64
CA LEU A 381 -18.63 -5.20 3.63
C LEU A 381 -18.10 -4.50 2.37
N LEU A 382 -18.87 -4.52 1.27
CA LEU A 382 -18.42 -3.99 -0.03
C LEU A 382 -18.43 -2.48 -0.14
N SER A 383 -19.30 -1.78 0.59
CA SER A 383 -19.49 -0.34 0.41
C SER A 383 -18.17 0.46 0.47
N PRO A 384 -17.32 0.31 1.51
CA PRO A 384 -16.04 1.02 1.56
C PRO A 384 -15.06 0.56 0.46
N ALA A 385 -15.09 -0.71 0.03
CA ALA A 385 -14.27 -1.19 -1.07
C ALA A 385 -14.69 -0.58 -2.43
N ILE A 386 -15.99 -0.38 -2.64
CA ILE A 386 -16.54 0.29 -3.81
C ILE A 386 -16.13 1.76 -3.82
N ASP A 387 -16.24 2.48 -2.70
CA ASP A 387 -15.81 3.88 -2.62
C ASP A 387 -14.31 4.03 -2.91
N ASP A 388 -13.47 3.16 -2.34
CA ASP A 388 -12.02 3.17 -2.59
C ASP A 388 -11.69 2.93 -4.08
N THR A 389 -12.28 1.91 -4.69
CA THR A 389 -11.93 1.49 -6.05
C THR A 389 -12.59 2.33 -7.15
N THR A 390 -13.76 2.93 -6.88
CA THR A 390 -14.50 3.73 -7.88
C THR A 390 -14.28 5.23 -7.75
N VAL A 391 -13.85 5.73 -6.58
CA VAL A 391 -13.61 7.17 -6.34
C VAL A 391 -12.13 7.44 -6.07
N PHE A 392 -11.59 6.88 -4.99
CA PHE A 392 -10.23 7.18 -4.56
C PHE A 392 -9.16 6.70 -5.55
N THR A 393 -9.23 5.45 -6.00
CA THR A 393 -8.24 4.87 -6.92
C THR A 393 -8.17 5.63 -8.25
N PRO A 394 -9.28 5.98 -8.94
CA PRO A 394 -9.22 6.83 -10.12
C PRO A 394 -8.64 8.23 -9.86
N LEU A 395 -8.95 8.85 -8.71
CA LEU A 395 -8.35 10.12 -8.30
C LEU A 395 -6.82 9.98 -8.13
N LEU A 396 -6.37 8.94 -7.44
CA LEU A 396 -4.96 8.64 -7.21
C LEU A 396 -4.21 8.46 -8.54
N LEU A 397 -4.76 7.65 -9.45
CA LEU A 397 -4.22 7.43 -10.80
C LEU A 397 -4.16 8.72 -11.64
N ALA A 398 -5.16 9.58 -11.53
CA ALA A 398 -5.21 10.88 -12.23
C ALA A 398 -4.23 11.91 -11.65
N SER A 399 -3.83 11.77 -10.40
CA SER A 399 -2.96 12.73 -9.69
C SER A 399 -1.48 12.42 -9.91
N GLY A 400 -1.05 11.20 -9.55
CA GLY A 400 0.35 10.78 -9.55
C GLY A 400 0.54 9.35 -10.07
N GLY A 401 -0.47 8.50 -9.94
CA GLY A 401 -0.29 7.06 -9.92
C GLY A 401 -0.33 6.57 -8.47
N PRO A 402 0.16 5.36 -8.19
CA PRO A 402 0.17 4.78 -6.84
C PRO A 402 1.26 5.43 -5.97
N ASP A 403 1.15 6.74 -5.73
CA ASP A 403 2.03 7.50 -4.82
C ASP A 403 2.02 6.84 -3.43
N ASN A 404 3.19 6.70 -2.83
CA ASN A 404 3.37 5.85 -1.66
C ASN A 404 2.70 6.41 -0.39
N SER A 405 2.51 7.74 -0.26
CA SER A 405 1.73 8.32 0.84
C SER A 405 1.03 9.65 0.53
N LEU A 406 -0.22 9.74 0.99
CA LEU A 406 -1.03 10.96 1.14
C LEU A 406 -1.23 11.21 2.64
N ALA A 407 -0.68 12.29 3.21
CA ALA A 407 -0.63 12.47 4.66
C ALA A 407 -0.86 13.89 5.21
N PRO A 408 -1.93 14.64 4.87
CA PRO A 408 -2.97 14.39 3.86
C PRO A 408 -2.58 14.91 2.46
N ALA A 409 -1.52 15.72 2.37
CA ALA A 409 -0.89 16.10 1.11
C ALA A 409 -0.09 14.93 0.50
N PRO A 410 0.17 14.89 -0.82
CA PRO A 410 1.01 13.87 -1.46
C PRO A 410 2.49 14.11 -1.15
N VAL A 411 2.90 13.69 0.06
CA VAL A 411 4.22 13.94 0.65
C VAL A 411 5.27 12.90 0.24
N ASP A 412 4.85 11.66 -0.03
CA ASP A 412 5.73 10.63 -0.59
C ASP A 412 5.23 10.22 -1.97
N ARG A 413 5.93 10.75 -2.98
CA ARG A 413 5.66 10.49 -4.40
C ARG A 413 6.55 9.40 -4.99
N SER A 414 7.28 8.67 -4.17
CA SER A 414 7.81 7.38 -4.61
C SER A 414 6.64 6.45 -4.94
N GLN A 415 6.88 5.48 -5.83
CA GLN A 415 5.88 4.51 -6.25
C GLN A 415 6.55 3.15 -6.32
N ILE A 416 6.07 2.20 -5.53
CA ILE A 416 6.66 0.86 -5.44
C ILE A 416 5.75 -0.18 -6.08
N ALA A 417 6.34 -1.28 -6.56
CA ALA A 417 5.60 -2.37 -7.18
C ALA A 417 4.51 -2.95 -6.27
N TYR A 418 4.76 -3.01 -4.94
CA TYR A 418 3.76 -3.48 -3.98
C TYR A 418 2.50 -2.59 -4.00
N GLY A 419 2.66 -1.27 -3.86
CA GLY A 419 1.54 -0.33 -3.90
C GLY A 419 0.77 -0.37 -5.23
N ALA A 420 1.47 -0.51 -6.35
CA ALA A 420 0.85 -0.63 -7.67
C ALA A 420 0.01 -1.92 -7.81
N ASP A 421 0.55 -3.07 -7.37
CA ASP A 421 -0.16 -4.35 -7.37
C ASP A 421 -1.37 -4.31 -6.43
N ALA A 422 -1.24 -3.77 -5.22
CA ALA A 422 -2.33 -3.67 -4.26
C ALA A 422 -3.55 -2.89 -4.82
N ARG A 423 -3.31 -1.83 -5.59
CA ARG A 423 -4.38 -1.09 -6.29
C ARG A 423 -5.00 -1.92 -7.42
N LEU A 424 -4.19 -2.57 -8.24
CA LEU A 424 -4.68 -3.43 -9.33
C LEU A 424 -5.54 -4.59 -8.79
N ALA A 425 -5.01 -5.33 -7.82
CA ALA A 425 -5.69 -6.46 -7.19
C ALA A 425 -7.03 -6.03 -6.54
N SER A 426 -7.03 -4.91 -5.83
CA SER A 426 -8.24 -4.32 -5.23
C SER A 426 -9.32 -3.99 -6.26
N VAL A 427 -8.94 -3.33 -7.36
CA VAL A 427 -9.89 -2.96 -8.42
C VAL A 427 -10.47 -4.19 -9.10
N LEU A 428 -9.65 -5.21 -9.36
CA LEU A 428 -10.11 -6.46 -9.98
C LEU A 428 -11.05 -7.24 -9.05
N ALA A 429 -10.67 -7.45 -7.79
CA ALA A 429 -11.49 -8.18 -6.82
C ALA A 429 -12.87 -7.52 -6.63
N VAL A 430 -12.93 -6.19 -6.50
CA VAL A 430 -14.21 -5.47 -6.39
C VAL A 430 -14.99 -5.54 -7.71
N ALA A 431 -14.33 -5.46 -8.87
CA ALA A 431 -15.00 -5.59 -10.16
C ALA A 431 -15.63 -6.96 -10.38
N ASP A 432 -14.95 -8.02 -9.96
CA ASP A 432 -15.45 -9.39 -10.09
C ASP A 432 -16.66 -9.62 -9.18
N GLU A 433 -16.57 -9.19 -7.92
CA GLU A 433 -17.66 -9.33 -6.94
C GLU A 433 -18.89 -8.48 -7.31
N THR A 434 -18.69 -7.28 -7.86
CA THR A 434 -19.80 -6.39 -8.25
C THR A 434 -20.30 -6.62 -9.68
N GLY A 435 -19.52 -7.31 -10.52
CA GLY A 435 -19.74 -7.42 -11.96
C GLY A 435 -19.51 -6.11 -12.75
N ASP A 436 -18.85 -5.10 -12.17
CA ASP A 436 -18.57 -3.83 -12.85
C ASP A 436 -17.48 -3.99 -13.92
N ARG A 437 -17.94 -4.14 -15.16
CA ARG A 437 -17.06 -4.28 -16.33
C ARG A 437 -16.19 -3.05 -16.58
N LYS A 438 -16.64 -1.83 -16.28
CA LYS A 438 -15.83 -0.63 -16.52
C LYS A 438 -14.68 -0.57 -15.52
N LEU A 439 -14.94 -0.88 -14.26
CA LEU A 439 -13.95 -1.01 -13.20
C LEU A 439 -12.90 -2.08 -13.57
N GLY A 440 -13.36 -3.29 -13.88
CA GLY A 440 -12.51 -4.45 -14.22
C GLY A 440 -11.79 -4.37 -15.57
N THR A 441 -12.05 -3.34 -16.38
CA THR A 441 -11.34 -3.14 -17.67
C THR A 441 -10.55 -1.85 -17.70
N GLN A 442 -11.21 -0.70 -17.55
CA GLN A 442 -10.58 0.61 -17.75
C GLN A 442 -9.74 1.00 -16.54
N VAL A 443 -10.29 0.89 -15.32
CA VAL A 443 -9.56 1.26 -14.10
C VAL A 443 -8.47 0.23 -13.82
N ALA A 444 -8.79 -1.07 -13.88
CA ALA A 444 -7.82 -2.15 -13.71
C ALA A 444 -6.70 -2.07 -14.76
N GLY A 445 -7.07 -1.86 -16.04
CA GLY A 445 -6.11 -1.70 -17.12
C GLY A 445 -5.19 -0.49 -16.92
N ALA A 446 -5.71 0.62 -16.42
CA ALA A 446 -4.91 1.80 -16.12
C ALA A 446 -3.99 1.63 -14.90
N ALA A 447 -4.47 0.95 -13.84
CA ALA A 447 -3.63 0.59 -12.70
C ALA A 447 -2.48 -0.34 -13.14
N GLY A 448 -2.78 -1.39 -13.90
CA GLY A 448 -1.79 -2.34 -14.43
C GLY A 448 -0.83 -1.73 -15.45
N ALA A 449 -1.22 -0.68 -16.17
CA ALA A 449 -0.37 0.01 -17.15
C ALA A 449 0.91 0.61 -16.51
N TRP A 450 0.90 0.85 -15.20
CA TRP A 450 2.07 1.34 -14.45
C TRP A 450 3.30 0.44 -14.68
N PHE A 451 3.13 -0.88 -14.64
CA PHE A 451 4.22 -1.86 -14.83
C PHE A 451 4.84 -1.80 -16.25
N PHE A 452 4.07 -1.33 -17.24
CA PHE A 452 4.45 -1.33 -18.65
C PHE A 452 4.83 0.06 -19.19
N GLY A 453 4.90 1.07 -18.34
CA GLY A 453 5.42 2.39 -18.68
C GLY A 453 4.46 3.57 -18.49
N ALA A 454 3.21 3.32 -18.10
CA ALA A 454 2.27 4.41 -17.75
C ALA A 454 2.54 4.92 -16.32
N ASN A 455 3.78 5.27 -16.06
CA ASN A 455 4.31 5.67 -14.76
C ASN A 455 5.15 6.96 -14.90
N PRO A 456 5.56 7.62 -13.79
CA PRO A 456 6.27 8.89 -13.86
C PRO A 456 7.60 8.85 -14.63
N ALA A 457 8.25 7.69 -14.72
CA ALA A 457 9.49 7.49 -15.46
C ALA A 457 9.25 7.26 -16.97
N GLY A 458 8.02 6.92 -17.38
CA GLY A 458 7.66 6.67 -18.78
C GLY A 458 8.30 5.43 -19.39
N VAL A 459 8.78 4.50 -18.55
CA VAL A 459 9.49 3.27 -18.97
C VAL A 459 8.91 2.06 -18.25
N PRO A 460 8.88 0.87 -18.89
CA PRO A 460 8.46 -0.35 -18.21
C PRO A 460 9.34 -0.65 -17.00
N VAL A 461 8.70 -1.13 -15.93
CA VAL A 461 9.35 -1.62 -14.70
C VAL A 461 9.14 -3.12 -14.50
N TYR A 462 8.33 -3.77 -15.35
CA TYR A 462 8.19 -5.22 -15.43
C TYR A 462 8.64 -5.74 -16.80
N ASP A 463 9.43 -6.81 -16.82
CA ASP A 463 9.80 -7.53 -18.03
C ASP A 463 9.11 -8.92 -18.10
N PRO A 464 8.09 -9.10 -18.96
CA PRO A 464 7.41 -10.39 -19.14
C PRO A 464 8.31 -11.54 -19.61
N LYS A 465 9.49 -11.26 -20.19
CA LYS A 465 10.39 -12.29 -20.70
C LYS A 465 11.23 -12.94 -19.60
N THR A 466 11.51 -12.21 -18.53
CA THR A 466 12.39 -12.64 -17.45
C THR A 466 11.66 -12.73 -16.10
N GLY A 467 10.57 -11.99 -15.93
CA GLY A 467 9.90 -11.80 -14.64
C GLY A 467 10.59 -10.77 -13.73
N VAL A 468 11.67 -10.12 -14.21
CA VAL A 468 12.33 -9.04 -13.47
C VAL A 468 11.35 -7.89 -13.27
N THR A 469 11.31 -7.38 -12.03
CA THR A 469 10.50 -6.22 -11.66
C THR A 469 11.37 -5.21 -10.93
N ASN A 470 11.52 -4.02 -11.48
CA ASN A 470 12.21 -2.93 -10.80
C ASN A 470 11.44 -2.50 -9.55
N ASP A 471 12.17 -2.13 -8.51
CA ASP A 471 11.64 -1.91 -7.16
C ASP A 471 10.56 -0.83 -7.12
N GLY A 472 10.80 0.23 -7.88
CA GLY A 472 9.89 1.34 -7.96
C GLY A 472 10.46 2.53 -8.70
N ILE A 473 9.77 3.65 -8.55
CA ILE A 473 10.11 4.95 -9.12
C ILE A 473 10.23 5.92 -7.95
N ASN A 474 11.38 6.57 -7.84
CA ASN A 474 11.64 7.57 -6.83
C ASN A 474 10.83 8.85 -7.11
N ALA A 475 10.69 9.71 -6.11
CA ALA A 475 9.98 10.99 -6.25
C ALA A 475 10.56 11.90 -7.35
N ASP A 476 11.87 11.79 -7.64
CA ASP A 476 12.56 12.49 -8.73
C ASP A 476 12.36 11.85 -10.12
N ARG A 477 11.52 10.80 -10.19
CA ARG A 477 11.19 10.00 -11.38
C ARG A 477 12.31 9.07 -11.87
N SER A 478 13.40 8.94 -11.13
CA SER A 478 14.40 7.90 -11.41
C SER A 478 13.84 6.52 -11.07
N VAL A 479 14.23 5.50 -11.84
CA VAL A 479 13.85 4.10 -11.58
C VAL A 479 14.83 3.50 -10.60
N ASN A 480 14.34 2.93 -9.49
CA ASN A 480 15.14 2.05 -8.65
C ASN A 480 15.27 0.69 -9.36
N ARG A 481 16.49 0.36 -9.80
CA ARG A 481 16.73 -0.82 -10.63
C ARG A 481 16.88 -2.12 -9.85
N ASN A 482 16.83 -2.08 -8.52
CA ASN A 482 16.81 -3.27 -7.69
C ASN A 482 15.58 -4.12 -8.02
N SER A 483 15.66 -5.42 -7.78
CA SER A 483 14.59 -6.38 -8.10
C SER A 483 14.55 -7.48 -7.05
N GLY A 484 14.45 -7.07 -5.79
CA GLY A 484 14.34 -7.97 -4.64
C GLY A 484 13.02 -8.74 -4.61
N ALA A 485 12.81 -9.48 -3.53
CA ALA A 485 11.64 -10.33 -3.37
C ALA A 485 10.33 -9.53 -3.47
N GLU A 486 10.16 -8.46 -2.70
CA GLU A 486 8.93 -7.66 -2.70
C GLU A 486 8.49 -7.25 -4.11
N SER A 487 9.35 -6.53 -4.84
CA SER A 487 8.99 -6.03 -6.17
C SER A 487 8.79 -7.15 -7.18
N THR A 488 9.60 -8.21 -7.11
CA THR A 488 9.45 -9.37 -8.00
C THR A 488 8.15 -10.12 -7.76
N ILE A 489 7.76 -10.32 -6.50
CA ILE A 489 6.49 -10.96 -6.12
C ILE A 489 5.31 -10.13 -6.64
N HIS A 490 5.31 -8.83 -6.39
CA HIS A 490 4.17 -7.97 -6.76
C HIS A 490 4.08 -7.67 -8.25
N GLY A 491 5.21 -7.58 -8.97
CA GLY A 491 5.19 -7.56 -10.43
C GLY A 491 4.66 -8.86 -11.03
N PHE A 492 5.02 -10.00 -10.43
CA PHE A 492 4.51 -11.31 -10.83
C PHE A 492 3.01 -11.48 -10.54
N LEU A 493 2.53 -11.09 -9.36
CA LEU A 493 1.11 -11.13 -8.98
C LEU A 493 0.27 -10.26 -9.91
N ALA A 494 0.72 -9.03 -10.21
CA ALA A 494 0.07 -8.15 -11.15
C ALA A 494 0.01 -8.75 -12.56
N ALA A 495 1.10 -9.36 -13.03
CA ALA A 495 1.15 -10.03 -14.33
C ALA A 495 0.20 -11.23 -14.41
N LEU A 496 0.10 -12.02 -13.33
CA LEU A 496 -0.82 -13.15 -13.22
C LEU A 496 -2.28 -12.68 -13.25
N ALA A 497 -2.62 -11.67 -12.44
CA ALA A 497 -3.95 -11.08 -12.42
C ALA A 497 -4.36 -10.54 -13.81
N LEU A 498 -3.44 -9.89 -14.54
CA LEU A 498 -3.71 -9.43 -15.90
C LEU A 498 -3.88 -10.59 -16.90
N ASP A 499 -3.13 -11.69 -16.75
CA ASP A 499 -3.33 -12.88 -17.59
C ASP A 499 -4.74 -13.49 -17.44
N GLU A 500 -5.33 -13.39 -16.24
CA GLU A 500 -6.70 -13.81 -15.95
C GLU A 500 -7.77 -12.80 -16.42
N HIS A 501 -7.36 -11.54 -16.68
CA HIS A 501 -8.24 -10.45 -17.11
C HIS A 501 -7.82 -9.86 -18.49
N PRO A 502 -8.10 -10.56 -19.61
CA PRO A 502 -7.60 -10.20 -20.94
C PRO A 502 -7.93 -8.77 -21.41
N ALA A 503 -9.09 -8.23 -21.01
CA ALA A 503 -9.51 -6.89 -21.38
C ALA A 503 -8.72 -5.80 -20.64
N ALA A 504 -8.47 -5.97 -19.33
CA ALA A 504 -7.59 -5.10 -18.56
C ALA A 504 -6.14 -5.20 -19.07
N LYS A 505 -5.66 -6.43 -19.31
CA LYS A 505 -4.34 -6.70 -19.90
C LYS A 505 -4.12 -5.99 -21.23
N ALA A 506 -5.12 -5.98 -22.11
CA ALA A 506 -5.03 -5.30 -23.39
C ALA A 506 -4.79 -3.79 -23.22
N ILE A 507 -5.43 -3.15 -22.24
CA ILE A 507 -5.18 -1.73 -21.93
C ILE A 507 -3.79 -1.58 -21.29
N ALA A 508 -3.49 -2.36 -20.25
CA ALA A 508 -2.24 -2.27 -19.48
C ALA A 508 -0.99 -2.38 -20.36
N THR A 509 -0.98 -3.32 -21.30
CA THR A 509 0.20 -3.63 -22.14
C THR A 509 0.28 -2.83 -23.43
N GLN A 510 -0.84 -2.27 -23.93
CA GLN A 510 -0.86 -1.59 -25.22
C GLN A 510 -0.93 -0.07 -25.06
N GLN A 511 -1.53 0.44 -23.99
CA GLN A 511 -1.75 1.87 -23.76
C GLN A 511 -0.83 2.39 -22.66
N THR A 512 0.47 2.32 -22.93
CA THR A 512 1.52 2.56 -21.93
C THR A 512 1.95 4.03 -21.82
N ARG A 513 1.31 4.94 -22.59
CA ARG A 513 1.64 6.36 -22.58
C ARG A 513 0.56 7.19 -21.91
N VAL A 514 0.94 7.89 -20.84
CA VAL A 514 0.09 8.94 -20.25
C VAL A 514 0.09 10.17 -21.16
N THR A 515 -1.05 10.54 -21.70
CA THR A 515 -1.19 11.75 -22.56
C THR A 515 -1.88 12.90 -21.87
N LYS A 516 -2.74 12.61 -20.88
CA LYS A 516 -3.42 13.64 -20.09
C LYS A 516 -3.60 13.16 -18.65
N ARG A 517 -3.39 14.07 -17.70
CA ARG A 517 -3.74 13.94 -16.30
C ARG A 517 -4.45 15.20 -15.83
N ASP A 518 -5.54 15.00 -15.10
CA ASP A 518 -6.28 16.04 -14.40
C ASP A 518 -6.75 15.45 -13.07
N GLY A 519 -6.02 15.72 -12.00
CA GLY A 519 -6.20 15.10 -10.69
C GLY A 519 -5.91 16.09 -9.56
N LEU A 520 -5.61 15.58 -8.38
CA LEU A 520 -5.25 16.38 -7.21
C LEU A 520 -4.01 17.22 -7.49
N GLN A 521 -4.10 18.50 -7.15
CA GLN A 521 -3.02 19.48 -7.18
C GLN A 521 -2.81 20.04 -5.78
N LEU A 522 -1.55 20.29 -5.43
CA LEU A 522 -1.14 20.84 -4.13
C LEU A 522 -0.68 22.30 -4.31
N VAL A 523 -1.15 23.19 -3.44
CA VAL A 523 -0.65 24.55 -3.32
C VAL A 523 -0.13 24.75 -1.91
N GLU A 524 1.19 24.87 -1.76
CA GLU A 524 1.85 25.01 -0.47
C GLU A 524 1.49 26.34 0.21
N GLY A 525 1.20 26.31 1.52
CA GLY A 525 0.81 27.48 2.29
C GLY A 525 1.92 28.55 2.36
N GLU A 526 3.18 28.11 2.43
CA GLU A 526 4.34 28.98 2.43
C GLU A 526 4.59 29.66 1.08
N SER A 527 3.95 29.21 0.00
CA SER A 527 3.98 29.92 -1.29
C SER A 527 3.16 31.22 -1.30
N GLY A 528 2.31 31.41 -0.28
CA GLY A 528 1.37 32.52 -0.23
C GLY A 528 2.01 33.90 -0.13
N ALA A 529 1.45 34.85 -0.90
CA ALA A 529 1.87 36.24 -0.98
C ALA A 529 0.95 37.17 -0.16
N ALA A 530 1.29 38.46 -0.11
CA ALA A 530 0.48 39.47 0.56
C ALA A 530 -0.90 39.64 -0.11
N SER A 531 -1.93 39.79 0.71
CA SER A 531 -3.31 40.03 0.27
C SER A 531 -3.78 41.42 0.75
N GLY A 532 -3.78 42.40 -0.15
CA GLY A 532 -4.17 43.77 0.17
C GLY A 532 -3.27 44.40 1.25
N THR A 533 -3.86 45.02 2.27
CA THR A 533 -3.13 45.65 3.39
C THR A 533 -3.02 44.75 4.62
N ALA A 534 -3.60 43.55 4.60
CA ALA A 534 -3.53 42.63 5.72
C ALA A 534 -2.11 42.06 5.88
N PRO A 535 -1.63 41.85 7.11
CA PRO A 535 -0.36 41.15 7.33
C PRO A 535 -0.39 39.76 6.70
N THR A 536 0.69 39.34 6.04
CA THR A 536 0.73 38.04 5.34
C THR A 536 0.90 36.83 6.27
N GLY A 537 1.28 37.08 7.54
CA GLY A 537 1.77 36.03 8.44
C GLY A 537 3.24 35.67 8.16
N SER A 538 3.75 34.62 8.79
CA SER A 538 5.15 34.17 8.66
C SER A 538 5.22 32.73 8.15
N VAL A 539 6.33 32.38 7.47
CA VAL A 539 6.65 30.98 7.17
C VAL A 539 7.33 30.39 8.40
N VAL A 540 6.92 29.19 8.80
CA VAL A 540 7.59 28.38 9.80
C VAL A 540 8.19 27.18 9.10
N THR A 541 9.52 27.10 9.05
CA THR A 541 10.24 25.94 8.54
C THR A 541 10.54 24.98 9.67
N LEU A 542 10.22 23.71 9.47
CA LEU A 542 10.45 22.65 10.45
C LEU A 542 11.88 22.12 10.31
N PRO A 543 12.54 21.74 11.43
CA PRO A 543 13.81 21.04 11.37
C PRO A 543 13.69 19.71 10.58
N GLU A 544 14.81 19.25 10.04
CA GLU A 544 14.86 17.96 9.34
C GLU A 544 14.31 16.82 10.23
N GLY A 545 13.49 15.96 9.63
CA GLY A 545 12.81 14.86 10.32
C GLY A 545 11.69 15.29 11.28
N LYS A 546 11.33 16.58 11.36
CA LYS A 546 10.24 17.10 12.21
C LYS A 546 8.94 17.40 11.46
N ALA A 547 8.91 17.18 10.15
CA ALA A 547 7.68 17.29 9.35
C ALA A 547 6.66 16.19 9.68
N TRP A 548 7.13 15.01 10.09
CA TRP A 548 6.26 13.91 10.54
C TRP A 548 5.75 14.15 11.96
N THR A 549 4.42 14.17 12.13
CA THR A 549 3.76 14.39 13.43
C THR A 549 3.61 13.11 14.26
N GLY A 550 3.91 11.95 13.66
CA GLY A 550 3.56 10.64 14.20
C GLY A 550 2.34 10.01 13.53
N GLU A 551 1.53 10.80 12.83
CA GLU A 551 0.29 10.35 12.17
C GLU A 551 -0.01 11.03 10.82
N ALA A 552 0.61 12.18 10.57
CA ALA A 552 0.46 13.00 9.37
C ALA A 552 1.79 13.74 9.11
N GLN A 553 1.90 14.41 7.97
CA GLN A 553 3.11 15.10 7.57
C GLN A 553 2.82 16.47 6.99
N TRP A 554 3.51 17.48 7.52
CA TRP A 554 3.56 18.82 6.93
C TRP A 554 4.22 18.75 5.54
N SER A 555 3.54 19.22 4.50
CA SER A 555 4.13 19.31 3.16
C SER A 555 5.21 20.37 3.10
N GLY A 556 6.17 20.20 2.18
CA GLY A 556 7.33 21.09 2.05
C GLY A 556 8.27 21.19 3.26
N GLY A 557 7.98 20.52 4.38
CA GLY A 557 8.68 20.72 5.66
C GLY A 557 8.45 22.11 6.26
N ALA A 558 7.38 22.80 5.88
CA ALA A 558 7.07 24.15 6.34
C ALA A 558 5.56 24.40 6.35
N TYR A 559 5.14 25.50 6.98
CA TYR A 559 3.76 25.96 6.90
C TYR A 559 3.66 27.47 7.05
N ARG A 560 2.49 28.02 6.69
CA ARG A 560 2.14 29.43 6.86
C ARG A 560 1.43 29.65 8.20
N SER A 561 2.07 30.40 9.09
CA SER A 561 1.48 30.85 10.35
C SER A 561 0.71 32.16 10.14
N LEU A 562 -0.60 32.15 10.45
CA LEU A 562 -1.53 33.27 10.26
C LEU A 562 -2.12 33.72 11.60
N PRO A 563 -1.54 34.75 12.25
CA PRO A 563 -2.18 35.42 13.39
C PRO A 563 -3.56 35.98 13.03
N THR A 564 -4.39 36.24 14.03
CA THR A 564 -5.70 36.89 13.84
C THR A 564 -5.56 38.17 13.02
N GLY A 565 -6.35 38.29 11.95
CA GLY A 565 -6.34 39.42 11.01
C GLY A 565 -5.31 39.33 9.90
N ALA A 566 -4.42 38.33 9.92
CA ALA A 566 -3.51 38.05 8.82
C ALA A 566 -4.26 37.39 7.66
N ALA A 567 -3.81 37.67 6.43
CA ALA A 567 -4.34 37.04 5.22
C ALA A 567 -3.22 36.73 4.23
N THR A 568 -3.32 35.58 3.58
CA THR A 568 -2.39 35.18 2.53
C THR A 568 -3.13 34.89 1.23
N GLN A 569 -2.51 35.26 0.11
CA GLN A 569 -3.00 34.97 -1.23
C GLN A 569 -2.18 33.84 -1.85
N LEU A 570 -2.84 32.74 -2.21
CA LEU A 570 -2.26 31.58 -2.84
C LEU A 570 -2.64 31.54 -4.31
N ALA A 571 -1.66 31.40 -5.21
CA ALA A 571 -1.94 31.22 -6.63
C ALA A 571 -2.53 29.82 -6.86
N LEU A 572 -3.67 29.75 -7.55
CA LEU A 572 -4.26 28.49 -7.94
C LEU A 572 -3.55 27.93 -9.18
N PRO A 573 -3.35 26.62 -9.27
CA PRO A 573 -2.88 26.00 -10.50
C PRO A 573 -3.89 26.24 -11.63
N ALA A 574 -3.39 26.27 -12.87
CA ALA A 574 -4.26 26.29 -14.03
C ALA A 574 -5.17 25.04 -14.04
N ALA A 575 -6.41 25.19 -14.48
CA ALA A 575 -7.33 24.06 -14.61
C ALA A 575 -6.78 23.04 -15.63
N GLY A 576 -6.66 21.77 -15.22
CA GLY A 576 -6.19 20.67 -16.08
C GLY A 576 -7.26 20.13 -17.04
N GLY A 577 -8.52 20.51 -16.84
CA GLY A 577 -9.66 20.04 -17.61
C GLY A 577 -10.92 20.88 -17.40
N PRO A 578 -11.98 20.57 -18.15
CA PRO A 578 -13.26 21.27 -18.03
C PRO A 578 -13.98 20.87 -16.74
N GLY A 579 -14.77 21.80 -16.21
CA GLY A 579 -15.65 21.55 -15.06
C GLY A 579 -15.18 22.17 -13.75
N PRO A 580 -16.01 22.09 -12.71
CA PRO A 580 -15.72 22.69 -11.42
C PRO A 580 -14.57 21.98 -10.70
N ARG A 581 -13.83 22.75 -9.92
CA ARG A 581 -12.77 22.27 -9.03
C ARG A 581 -13.16 22.55 -7.59
N TRP A 582 -12.79 21.68 -6.68
CA TRP A 582 -13.01 21.82 -5.25
C TRP A 582 -11.68 22.08 -4.56
N ALA A 583 -11.74 22.79 -3.43
CA ALA A 583 -10.57 23.08 -2.63
C ALA A 583 -10.81 22.64 -1.17
N SER A 584 -9.76 22.08 -0.57
CA SER A 584 -9.69 21.75 0.84
C SER A 584 -8.44 22.39 1.43
N VAL A 585 -8.56 23.04 2.60
CA VAL A 585 -7.40 23.60 3.29
C VAL A 585 -6.79 22.56 4.22
N VAL A 586 -5.47 22.38 4.14
CA VAL A 586 -4.72 21.52 5.05
C VAL A 586 -4.24 22.37 6.21
N VAL A 587 -4.76 22.07 7.40
CA VAL A 587 -4.53 22.85 8.62
C VAL A 587 -4.35 21.94 9.81
N ASP A 588 -3.61 22.41 10.79
CA ASP A 588 -3.52 21.74 12.09
C ASP A 588 -4.62 22.23 13.03
N LEU A 589 -5.37 21.27 13.59
CA LEU A 589 -6.39 21.55 14.59
C LEU A 589 -5.74 21.78 15.96
N ALA A 590 -6.37 22.63 16.78
CA ALA A 590 -5.85 22.94 18.11
C ALA A 590 -5.64 21.67 18.95
N ALA A 591 -4.53 21.59 19.66
CA ALA A 591 -4.17 20.40 20.46
C ALA A 591 -5.17 20.05 21.57
N GLN A 592 -5.87 21.05 22.12
CA GLN A 592 -6.79 20.86 23.24
C GLN A 592 -8.23 21.09 22.82
N ARG A 593 -9.06 20.07 23.00
CA ARG A 593 -10.51 20.18 22.82
C ARG A 593 -11.09 21.27 23.73
N GLY A 594 -11.83 22.21 23.14
CA GLY A 594 -12.48 23.30 23.86
C GLY A 594 -11.61 24.53 24.12
N ALA A 595 -10.32 24.49 23.76
CA ALA A 595 -9.49 25.70 23.76
C ALA A 595 -10.00 26.71 22.70
N PRO A 596 -9.79 28.02 22.91
CA PRO A 596 -9.97 29.00 21.85
C PRO A 596 -9.14 28.60 20.63
N ALA A 597 -9.76 28.61 19.45
CA ALA A 597 -9.11 28.23 18.20
C ALA A 597 -9.42 29.25 17.12
N PRO A 598 -8.46 29.53 16.21
CA PRO A 598 -8.68 30.44 15.12
C PRO A 598 -9.69 29.85 14.12
N ARG A 599 -10.22 30.72 13.28
CA ARG A 599 -11.07 30.37 12.14
C ARG A 599 -10.45 30.93 10.88
N LEU A 600 -10.38 30.13 9.83
CA LEU A 600 -10.00 30.58 8.51
C LEU A 600 -11.25 30.86 7.68
N THR A 601 -11.32 32.03 7.05
CA THR A 601 -12.28 32.34 5.99
C THR A 601 -11.55 32.28 4.66
N VAL A 602 -12.09 31.50 3.72
CA VAL A 602 -11.46 31.28 2.41
C VAL A 602 -12.34 31.81 1.29
N ALA A 603 -11.74 32.57 0.38
CA ALA A 603 -12.39 33.09 -0.82
C ALA A 603 -11.55 32.83 -2.07
N ALA A 604 -12.21 32.50 -3.18
CA ALA A 604 -11.61 32.54 -4.51
C ALA A 604 -11.50 34.00 -4.98
N LEU A 605 -10.42 34.30 -5.69
CA LEU A 605 -10.15 35.58 -6.31
C LEU A 605 -9.87 35.34 -7.80
N ASP A 606 -10.54 36.13 -8.62
CA ASP A 606 -10.21 36.36 -10.02
C ASP A 606 -9.36 37.63 -10.08
N MET A 607 -8.06 37.47 -10.36
CA MET A 607 -7.10 38.56 -10.33
C MET A 607 -7.31 39.58 -11.46
N GLU A 608 -7.93 39.19 -12.57
CA GLU A 608 -8.21 40.08 -13.69
C GLU A 608 -9.37 41.03 -13.37
N THR A 609 -10.46 40.49 -12.82
CA THR A 609 -11.67 41.27 -12.52
C THR A 609 -11.70 41.83 -11.11
N GLY A 610 -10.83 41.33 -10.22
CA GLY A 610 -10.85 41.64 -8.78
C GLY A 610 -12.04 41.02 -8.03
N ARG A 611 -12.81 40.15 -8.68
CA ARG A 611 -14.01 39.54 -8.11
C ARG A 611 -13.62 38.49 -7.08
N THR A 612 -14.17 38.61 -5.87
CA THR A 612 -14.01 37.62 -4.80
C THR A 612 -15.29 36.80 -4.60
N THR A 613 -15.14 35.50 -4.38
CA THR A 613 -16.23 34.57 -4.09
C THR A 613 -15.90 33.78 -2.84
N ALA A 614 -16.70 33.91 -1.77
CA ALA A 614 -16.47 33.13 -0.56
C ALA A 614 -16.72 31.64 -0.80
N LEU A 615 -15.80 30.81 -0.36
CA LEU A 615 -15.84 29.35 -0.53
C LEU A 615 -16.25 28.63 0.76
N GLY A 616 -15.95 29.20 1.91
CA GLY A 616 -16.32 28.64 3.21
C GLY A 616 -15.50 29.19 4.36
N ASP A 617 -15.93 28.83 5.56
CA ASP A 617 -15.19 29.04 6.80
C ASP A 617 -14.74 27.68 7.35
N VAL A 618 -13.55 27.65 7.93
CA VAL A 618 -12.94 26.46 8.51
C VAL A 618 -12.60 26.74 9.96
N ASP A 619 -13.09 25.88 10.84
CA ASP A 619 -12.96 26.00 12.29
C ASP A 619 -11.84 25.08 12.77
N LEU A 620 -10.81 25.65 13.41
CA LEU A 620 -9.61 24.91 13.81
C LEU A 620 -9.71 24.38 15.25
N ARG A 621 -10.92 24.25 15.80
CA ARG A 621 -11.16 23.67 17.12
C ARG A 621 -10.55 22.28 17.26
N GLY A 622 -9.97 22.04 18.42
CA GLY A 622 -9.36 20.77 18.76
C GLY A 622 -10.36 19.63 18.88
N VAL A 623 -9.90 18.45 18.50
CA VAL A 623 -10.60 17.17 18.61
C VAL A 623 -9.99 16.32 19.73
N GLU A 624 -10.62 15.20 20.06
CA GLU A 624 -10.08 14.25 21.03
C GLU A 624 -8.99 13.41 20.38
N GLN A 625 -7.72 13.55 20.79
CA GLN A 625 -6.57 12.80 20.25
C GLN A 625 -6.82 11.28 20.27
N GLY A 626 -7.07 10.72 21.45
CA GLY A 626 -7.28 9.28 21.60
C GLY A 626 -5.99 8.48 21.32
N VAL A 627 -5.99 7.61 20.31
CA VAL A 627 -4.86 6.72 19.97
C VAL A 627 -3.89 7.28 18.93
N SER A 628 -4.13 8.49 18.42
CA SER A 628 -3.17 9.19 17.55
C SER A 628 -1.87 9.54 18.30
N ALA A 629 -0.77 9.56 17.55
CA ALA A 629 0.57 9.67 18.11
C ALA A 629 0.91 11.07 18.64
N GLY A 630 0.36 12.13 18.05
CA GLY A 630 0.69 13.52 18.35
C GLY A 630 -0.50 14.33 18.87
N PRO A 631 -0.26 15.39 19.65
CA PRO A 631 -1.30 16.37 19.95
C PRO A 631 -1.59 17.22 18.70
N GLY A 632 -2.84 17.68 18.55
CA GLY A 632 -3.29 18.37 17.35
C GLY A 632 -3.93 17.38 16.37
N SER A 633 -4.17 17.81 15.13
CA SER A 633 -4.60 16.93 14.05
C SER A 633 -4.46 17.68 12.73
N LEU A 634 -3.43 17.33 11.96
CA LEU A 634 -3.22 17.90 10.63
C LEU A 634 -4.22 17.28 9.65
N ARG A 635 -5.21 18.07 9.18
CA ARG A 635 -6.34 17.59 8.38
C ARG A 635 -6.58 18.44 7.15
N ALA A 636 -7.04 17.81 6.07
CA ALA A 636 -7.58 18.49 4.90
C ALA A 636 -9.09 18.71 5.06
N LEU A 637 -9.50 19.96 5.30
CA LEU A 637 -10.89 20.33 5.54
C LEU A 637 -11.53 20.94 4.28
N PRO A 638 -12.66 20.38 3.79
CA PRO A 638 -13.25 20.78 2.52
C PRO A 638 -13.99 22.11 2.60
N LEU A 639 -13.99 22.86 1.49
CA LEU A 639 -14.78 24.08 1.31
C LEU A 639 -16.11 23.75 0.61
N GLY A 640 -17.18 24.45 0.98
CA GLY A 640 -18.55 24.14 0.54
C GLY A 640 -19.00 24.82 -0.75
N VAL A 641 -18.08 25.43 -1.51
CA VAL A 641 -18.40 26.01 -2.82
C VAL A 641 -17.28 25.62 -3.78
N PRO A 642 -17.61 25.10 -4.98
CA PRO A 642 -16.60 24.86 -6.00
C PRO A 642 -15.97 26.18 -6.46
N LEU A 643 -14.71 26.11 -6.88
CA LEU A 643 -13.99 27.24 -7.44
C LEU A 643 -14.76 27.81 -8.64
N PRO A 644 -15.11 29.11 -8.65
CA PRO A 644 -15.79 29.72 -9.76
C PRO A 644 -14.88 29.79 -10.99
N GLU A 645 -15.49 29.79 -12.18
CA GLU A 645 -14.77 30.00 -13.42
C GLU A 645 -14.02 31.34 -13.41
N GLY A 646 -12.77 31.33 -13.87
CA GLY A 646 -11.85 32.48 -13.85
C GLY A 646 -11.08 32.67 -12.54
N ALA A 647 -11.37 31.91 -11.47
CA ALA A 647 -10.56 31.99 -10.24
C ALA A 647 -9.15 31.43 -10.47
N ASP A 648 -8.15 32.27 -10.19
CA ASP A 648 -6.72 32.00 -10.32
C ASP A 648 -5.96 32.23 -9.01
N ALA A 649 -6.63 32.67 -7.95
CA ALA A 649 -6.08 32.73 -6.61
C ALA A 649 -7.10 32.36 -5.51
N LEU A 650 -6.58 32.01 -4.33
CA LEU A 650 -7.32 31.92 -3.08
C LEU A 650 -6.80 32.96 -2.10
N VAL A 651 -7.70 33.60 -1.37
CA VAL A 651 -7.38 34.42 -0.22
C VAL A 651 -7.84 33.68 1.03
N VAL A 652 -6.89 33.39 1.92
CA VAL A 652 -7.12 32.73 3.20
C VAL A 652 -6.87 33.74 4.32
N THR A 653 -7.92 34.08 5.06
CA THR A 653 -7.87 35.09 6.13
C THR A 653 -8.10 34.42 7.48
N SER A 654 -7.20 34.65 8.43
CA SER A 654 -7.34 34.18 9.80
C SER A 654 -8.14 35.17 10.65
N SER A 655 -9.05 34.64 11.46
CA SER A 655 -9.91 35.37 12.38
C SER A 655 -10.04 34.60 13.69
N GLY A 656 -10.52 35.25 14.75
CA GLY A 656 -10.67 34.64 16.07
C GLY A 656 -10.30 35.59 17.19
N ALA A 657 -10.44 35.13 18.43
CA ALA A 657 -9.96 35.88 19.58
C ALA A 657 -8.41 35.90 19.59
N ALA A 658 -7.80 36.92 20.17
CA ALA A 658 -6.34 37.08 20.16
C ALA A 658 -5.60 35.96 20.93
N ASP A 659 -6.28 35.34 21.89
CA ASP A 659 -5.78 34.22 22.71
C ASP A 659 -5.92 32.85 22.01
N ALA A 660 -6.54 32.79 20.83
CA ALA A 660 -6.66 31.56 20.05
C ALA A 660 -5.34 31.11 19.38
N GLY A 661 -4.32 31.98 19.36
CA GLY A 661 -3.07 31.73 18.66
C GLY A 661 -3.19 31.81 17.13
N PRO A 662 -2.08 31.65 16.40
CA PRO A 662 -2.08 31.67 14.95
C PRO A 662 -2.65 30.38 14.35
N ALA A 663 -3.30 30.48 13.19
CA ALA A 663 -3.66 29.32 12.39
C ALA A 663 -2.42 28.81 11.63
N SER A 664 -2.22 27.50 11.60
CA SER A 664 -1.16 26.86 10.83
C SER A 664 -1.73 26.29 9.54
N LEU A 665 -1.47 26.95 8.42
CA LEU A 665 -1.88 26.53 7.08
C LEU A 665 -0.71 25.82 6.39
N ASP A 666 -0.83 24.50 6.25
CA ASP A 666 0.12 23.64 5.56
C ASP A 666 0.00 23.86 4.04
N ALA A 667 -1.18 23.62 3.49
CA ALA A 667 -1.41 23.67 2.05
C ALA A 667 -2.89 23.83 1.68
N VAL A 668 -3.17 23.89 0.38
CA VAL A 668 -4.51 23.70 -0.20
C VAL A 668 -4.46 22.57 -1.19
N LEU A 669 -5.36 21.59 -1.02
CA LEU A 669 -5.62 20.54 -2.00
C LEU A 669 -6.68 21.04 -2.98
N VAL A 670 -6.38 21.02 -4.27
CA VAL A 670 -7.32 21.38 -5.34
C VAL A 670 -7.59 20.12 -6.15
N VAL A 671 -8.87 19.72 -6.24
CA VAL A 671 -9.29 18.51 -6.97
C VAL A 671 -10.34 18.86 -8.02
N PRO A 672 -10.25 18.36 -9.26
CA PRO A 672 -11.35 18.46 -10.21
C PRO A 672 -12.54 17.62 -9.72
N GLN A 673 -13.78 18.05 -9.99
CA GLN A 673 -14.97 17.25 -9.68
C GLN A 673 -14.95 15.91 -10.45
N THR A 674 -14.36 15.91 -11.64
CA THR A 674 -14.18 14.70 -12.46
C THR A 674 -12.71 14.48 -12.77
N PRO A 675 -11.93 13.87 -11.85
CA PRO A 675 -10.56 13.49 -12.12
C PRO A 675 -10.48 12.58 -13.34
N SER A 676 -9.45 12.77 -14.16
CA SER A 676 -9.27 11.99 -15.37
C SER A 676 -7.80 11.67 -15.69
N LEU A 677 -7.60 10.45 -16.17
CA LEU A 677 -6.34 9.94 -16.72
C LEU A 677 -6.61 9.44 -18.13
N THR A 678 -5.85 9.90 -19.12
CA THR A 678 -5.90 9.34 -20.48
C THR A 678 -4.60 8.61 -20.79
N LEU A 679 -4.75 7.35 -21.14
CA LEU A 679 -3.69 6.47 -21.62
C LEU A 679 -3.83 6.28 -23.12
N SER A 680 -2.72 6.17 -23.83
CA SER A 680 -2.71 5.95 -25.27
C SER A 680 -1.66 4.92 -25.68
N THR A 681 -1.89 4.30 -26.85
CA THR A 681 -0.85 3.52 -27.53
C THR A 681 0.34 4.41 -27.89
N PRO A 682 1.56 3.85 -28.01
CA PRO A 682 2.73 4.63 -28.42
C PRO A 682 2.55 5.41 -29.74
N ASP A 683 1.74 4.88 -30.67
CA ASP A 683 1.39 5.50 -31.95
C ASP A 683 0.22 6.49 -31.88
N GLY A 684 -0.40 6.67 -30.70
CA GLY A 684 -1.50 7.59 -30.45
C GLY A 684 -2.85 7.19 -31.07
N LYS A 685 -2.97 6.03 -31.72
CA LYS A 685 -4.19 5.65 -32.46
C LYS A 685 -5.33 5.15 -31.58
N ARG A 686 -5.03 4.66 -30.38
CA ARG A 686 -6.02 4.18 -29.40
C ARG A 686 -5.76 4.81 -28.06
N SER A 687 -6.83 5.15 -27.35
CA SER A 687 -6.75 5.69 -26.01
C SER A 687 -7.89 5.18 -25.13
N THR A 688 -7.63 5.09 -23.82
CA THR A 688 -8.64 4.89 -22.78
C THR A 688 -8.56 6.05 -21.81
N THR A 689 -9.72 6.60 -21.45
CA THR A 689 -9.83 7.60 -20.40
C THR A 689 -10.51 6.98 -19.20
N VAL A 690 -9.80 6.97 -18.07
CA VAL A 690 -10.38 6.67 -16.76
C VAL A 690 -10.83 7.97 -16.14
N SER A 691 -12.08 8.03 -15.70
CA SER A 691 -12.62 9.18 -14.98
C SER A 691 -13.72 8.75 -14.02
N THR A 692 -13.84 9.49 -12.92
CA THR A 692 -14.87 9.31 -11.89
C THR A 692 -15.41 10.64 -11.42
N SER A 693 -16.62 10.68 -10.87
CA SER A 693 -17.15 11.88 -10.20
C SER A 693 -16.87 11.77 -8.71
N LEU A 694 -16.28 12.81 -8.10
CA LEU A 694 -16.05 12.85 -6.66
C LEU A 694 -17.33 13.10 -5.85
N THR A 695 -18.37 13.63 -6.49
CA THR A 695 -19.70 13.84 -5.92
C THR A 695 -20.69 12.92 -6.62
N ARG A 696 -21.38 12.05 -5.88
CA ARG A 696 -22.42 11.16 -6.42
C ARG A 696 -23.75 11.87 -6.60
#